data_AF-W9HD12-F1
#
_entry.id   AF-W9HD12-F1
#
_cell.length_a   1.000
_cell.length_b   1.000
_cell.length_c   1.000
_cell.angle_alpha   90.00
_cell.angle_beta   90.00
_cell.angle_gamma   90.00
#
_symmetry.space_group_name_H-M   'P 1'
#
loop_
_entity.id
_entity.type
_entity.pdbx_description
1 polymer ?
#
loop_
_entity_poly.entity_id
_entity_poly.type
_entity_poly.pdbx_seq_one_letter_code
_entity_poly.pdbx_strand_id
1 'polypeptide(L)'
;MGKNRLEMPPHVFAIAEAAYYNMKAYSDNQCVIISGESGAGKTEAAKRIMQYIASVSGGESGDIKQIKDMVLATNPLLESFGNAKTLRNNNSSRFGKYLQIYFNAQGEPVGADITNYLLEKSRVVGQITNERNFHIFYQFAKGASQQYRETFGVQKPETYVYTSRSKCLDVDGIDDLAEFQDTLNAMKVIGLTQAEQDEIFRMLAAILWIGNIQFQEDQGGYAEVIDRSVVDFAAYLLEVTPDQLISGITIRILTPRNGEVIESPANPAQAQATRDALAMAIYSNLFDWIVERINKSLKARQPTTNTIGILDIYGFEIFEKNSFEQLCINYVNEKLQQIFIQLTLKAEQEEYAREQIQWTPIKYFDNKVVCDLIEQIRPVGIFSAMKDATKTAHADPAACDRTFMQSINGMSHAHLTPRQGNFIIKHYAGDVTYTVEGITDKNKDQLLKGLLNLFQHSGNQFVHTLFPRPVDQDNRKQPPSAGDRIRASANALVDTLMKCQPSYIRTIKPNENKSPTEYNSPNVLHQIKYLGLQENVRIRRAGFAYRQDFDKFVDRFFLLSPATSYAGEFTWEGTTEAAVKQILKDTSIPKEEWQMGVTKAFIKAPETLFALEHMRDRYWHNMATRIQRMWRAYLAYRAESATRIQRFWRKKRTGAEYLQLRDHGHQVLGGRKERRRMSLLGSRRFLGDYLGVNASTGPGAQIRNAASIGTNEKAVFSCRAEILEAKFGRSSKASPRIIVVTTNKFYIIAQMLVNGHPQISVEKAVPLGAIKFIGASSARDDWFSLGIGSPQEPDPLMNCMLKTEMFTQMQRVMPGGFNLKIAETIEYAKKPGKMQQVKVLKDSQLPVDYYKSGAVHTQPGEPPSSVSRPTPKGKPVPPRPITRGKLIKPGGPNGRPSRIQGNRTAKPRPGAGRAVPQPPAAVSNIAAVPAAATQSTPRIAPRPGANAAAPIPAAHNALPSHTRNASGAGRAPPPPPPPAVAARPPSPPKVMAKVLYDFAGQRENELTITANEIVEIVQKESNGWWLAKNPQTAQQAWVPAAYVEEQAPPAPRAPPAPPRSKPTPPAPPAKRPAANRKPAELQQRDSGMSLNTPNGGDSRSSTPTPSLGGSLADALLARKNAMQKEKEDDDDW
;
A
#
# COMPACT_ATOMS: atom_id res chain seq x y z
N MET A 1 -0.11 -5.42 4.06
CA MET A 1 -1.33 -4.82 4.66
C MET A 1 -1.69 -5.68 5.88
N GLY A 2 -2.73 -5.35 6.64
CA GLY A 2 -2.85 -5.70 8.05
C GLY A 2 -2.18 -4.65 8.94
N LYS A 3 -2.60 -3.38 8.82
CA LYS A 3 -2.07 -2.25 9.62
C LYS A 3 -3.18 -1.47 10.30
N ASN A 4 -3.03 -1.26 11.60
CA ASN A 4 -4.01 -0.57 12.42
C ASN A 4 -4.00 0.95 12.21
N ARG A 5 -5.14 1.60 12.52
CA ARG A 5 -5.43 3.04 12.39
C ARG A 5 -4.40 3.98 13.05
N LEU A 6 -3.64 3.52 14.05
CA LEU A 6 -2.59 4.31 14.72
C LEU A 6 -1.16 3.97 14.28
N GLU A 7 -0.95 2.90 13.52
CA GLU A 7 0.37 2.53 12.99
C GLU A 7 0.75 3.31 11.72
N MET A 8 -0.21 4.02 11.13
CA MET A 8 -0.13 4.72 9.85
C MET A 8 -0.81 6.10 9.98
N PRO A 9 -0.45 7.09 9.16
CA PRO A 9 -1.18 8.37 9.12
C PRO A 9 -2.66 8.18 8.73
N PRO A 10 -3.57 9.07 9.17
CA PRO A 10 -4.99 8.98 8.85
C PRO A 10 -5.26 8.91 7.35
N HIS A 11 -5.91 7.84 6.90
CA HIS A 11 -6.18 7.61 5.48
C HIS A 11 -7.48 6.81 5.28
N VAL A 12 -8.18 7.01 4.15
CA VAL A 12 -9.43 6.29 3.83
C VAL A 12 -9.25 4.77 3.83
N PHE A 13 -8.08 4.28 3.38
CA PHE A 13 -7.73 2.86 3.42
C PHE A 13 -7.69 2.28 4.85
N ALA A 14 -7.39 3.08 5.89
CA ALA A 14 -7.40 2.59 7.27
C ALA A 14 -8.83 2.35 7.79
N ILE A 15 -9.83 3.05 7.24
CA ILE A 15 -11.25 2.79 7.52
C ILE A 15 -11.74 1.55 6.77
N ALA A 16 -11.34 1.38 5.50
CA ALA A 16 -11.64 0.19 4.71
C ALA A 16 -11.01 -1.08 5.33
N GLU A 17 -9.76 -1.00 5.78
CA GLU A 17 -9.06 -2.06 6.51
C GLU A 17 -9.74 -2.38 7.84
N ALA A 18 -10.09 -1.36 8.65
CA ALA A 18 -10.76 -1.58 9.93
C ALA A 18 -12.12 -2.28 9.75
N ALA A 19 -12.92 -1.91 8.74
CA ALA A 19 -14.16 -2.61 8.42
C ALA A 19 -13.89 -4.07 7.98
N TYR A 20 -12.96 -4.29 7.05
CA TYR A 20 -12.64 -5.64 6.56
C TYR A 20 -12.06 -6.55 7.66
N TYR A 21 -11.22 -6.01 8.55
CA TYR A 21 -10.71 -6.70 9.73
C TYR A 21 -11.85 -7.03 10.69
N ASN A 22 -12.67 -6.06 11.08
CA ASN A 22 -13.78 -6.26 12.03
C ASN A 22 -14.78 -7.32 11.54
N MET A 23 -15.12 -7.30 10.25
CA MET A 23 -15.94 -8.34 9.62
C MET A 23 -15.36 -9.75 9.84
N LYS A 24 -14.05 -9.93 9.63
CA LYS A 24 -13.36 -11.23 9.78
C LYS A 24 -12.95 -11.54 11.23
N ALA A 25 -13.00 -10.55 12.12
CA ALA A 25 -12.57 -10.65 13.52
C ALA A 25 -13.72 -10.99 14.48
N TYR A 26 -14.94 -10.53 14.18
CA TYR A 26 -16.13 -10.67 15.02
C TYR A 26 -17.34 -11.27 14.29
N SER A 27 -17.22 -11.58 12.98
CA SER A 27 -18.31 -12.08 12.12
C SER A 27 -19.54 -11.17 12.03
N ASP A 28 -19.41 -9.90 12.45
CA ASP A 28 -20.47 -8.89 12.37
C ASP A 28 -20.43 -8.15 11.02
N ASN A 29 -21.60 -7.91 10.42
CA ASN A 29 -21.72 -7.12 9.18
C ASN A 29 -21.29 -5.66 9.39
N GLN A 30 -20.76 -5.02 8.34
CA GLN A 30 -20.20 -3.67 8.42
C GLN A 30 -20.87 -2.73 7.41
N CYS A 31 -20.85 -1.43 7.68
CA CYS A 31 -21.31 -0.42 6.73
C CYS A 31 -20.50 0.89 6.83
N VAL A 32 -20.04 1.41 5.70
CA VAL A 32 -19.32 2.69 5.61
C VAL A 32 -20.27 3.78 5.15
N ILE A 33 -20.51 4.77 6.01
CA ILE A 33 -21.42 5.90 5.79
C ILE A 33 -20.57 7.13 5.43
N ILE A 34 -20.68 7.58 4.17
CA ILE A 34 -19.92 8.72 3.63
C ILE A 34 -20.88 9.92 3.50
N SER A 35 -20.48 11.07 4.07
CA SER A 35 -21.33 12.28 4.09
C SER A 35 -20.51 13.57 3.92
N GLY A 36 -21.19 14.66 3.55
CA GLY A 36 -20.58 15.96 3.22
C GLY A 36 -21.26 16.63 2.03
N GLU A 37 -20.91 17.88 1.77
CA GLU A 37 -21.52 18.73 0.72
C GLU A 37 -21.29 18.23 -0.72
N SER A 38 -21.98 18.86 -1.68
CA SER A 38 -21.83 18.54 -3.10
C SER A 38 -20.49 19.03 -3.66
N GLY A 39 -19.70 18.10 -4.19
CA GLY A 39 -18.29 18.32 -4.57
C GLY A 39 -17.26 18.05 -3.47
N ALA A 40 -17.66 17.58 -2.28
CA ALA A 40 -16.71 17.28 -1.18
C ALA A 40 -15.89 15.98 -1.36
N GLY A 41 -16.10 15.20 -2.42
CA GLY A 41 -15.31 13.99 -2.73
C GLY A 41 -15.86 12.64 -2.22
N LYS A 42 -17.17 12.55 -1.91
CA LYS A 42 -17.82 11.33 -1.39
C LYS A 42 -17.63 10.10 -2.30
N THR A 43 -17.93 10.23 -3.58
CA THR A 43 -17.80 9.16 -4.58
C THR A 43 -16.35 8.73 -4.82
N GLU A 44 -15.38 9.64 -4.68
CA GLU A 44 -13.95 9.28 -4.68
C GLU A 44 -13.57 8.46 -3.45
N ALA A 45 -14.03 8.86 -2.26
CA ALA A 45 -13.82 8.05 -1.06
C ALA A 45 -14.45 6.64 -1.21
N ALA A 46 -15.66 6.54 -1.77
CA ALA A 46 -16.31 5.27 -2.09
C ALA A 46 -15.47 4.41 -3.07
N LYS A 47 -14.98 5.00 -4.17
CA LYS A 47 -14.09 4.32 -5.13
C LYS A 47 -12.78 3.85 -4.49
N ARG A 48 -12.18 4.62 -3.58
CA ARG A 48 -10.98 4.18 -2.85
C ARG A 48 -11.26 3.07 -1.84
N ILE A 49 -12.43 3.02 -1.21
CA ILE A 49 -12.83 1.89 -0.35
C ILE A 49 -13.03 0.62 -1.18
N MET A 50 -13.77 0.71 -2.30
CA MET A 50 -13.97 -0.42 -3.22
C MET A 50 -12.63 -0.96 -3.76
N GLN A 51 -11.75 -0.06 -4.22
CA GLN A 51 -10.40 -0.41 -4.69
C GLN A 51 -9.58 -1.11 -3.59
N TYR A 52 -9.65 -0.64 -2.34
CA TYR A 52 -8.94 -1.26 -1.23
C TYR A 52 -9.48 -2.65 -0.89
N ILE A 53 -10.81 -2.79 -0.76
CA ILE A 53 -11.48 -4.06 -0.49
C ILE A 53 -11.18 -5.09 -1.58
N ALA A 54 -11.25 -4.70 -2.86
CA ALA A 54 -10.90 -5.57 -3.98
C ALA A 54 -9.43 -6.01 -3.95
N SER A 55 -8.50 -5.16 -3.49
CA SER A 55 -7.07 -5.47 -3.36
C SER A 55 -6.75 -6.37 -2.15
N VAL A 56 -7.27 -6.04 -0.97
CA VAL A 56 -6.91 -6.72 0.29
C VAL A 56 -7.58 -8.09 0.46
N SER A 57 -8.73 -8.32 -0.18
CA SER A 57 -9.54 -9.53 0.02
C SER A 57 -8.98 -10.81 -0.59
N GLY A 58 -7.92 -10.74 -1.41
CA GLY A 58 -7.28 -11.93 -1.99
C GLY A 58 -8.21 -12.73 -2.92
N GLY A 59 -7.96 -14.04 -3.05
CA GLY A 59 -8.71 -14.93 -3.93
C GLY A 59 -8.20 -14.91 -5.37
N GLU A 60 -7.49 -15.98 -5.76
CA GLU A 60 -6.91 -16.16 -7.10
C GLU A 60 -7.89 -16.86 -8.07
N SER A 61 -9.06 -17.29 -7.59
CA SER A 61 -10.09 -17.93 -8.43
C SER A 61 -10.62 -16.97 -9.49
N GLY A 62 -10.84 -17.49 -10.71
CA GLY A 62 -11.33 -16.73 -11.85
C GLY A 62 -12.66 -16.02 -11.59
N ASP A 63 -13.59 -16.67 -10.87
CA ASP A 63 -14.86 -16.06 -10.45
C ASP A 63 -14.66 -14.85 -9.53
N ILE A 64 -13.77 -14.96 -8.53
CA ILE A 64 -13.50 -13.88 -7.57
C ILE A 64 -12.89 -12.68 -8.30
N LYS A 65 -11.99 -12.94 -9.26
CA LYS A 65 -11.46 -11.87 -10.12
C LYS A 65 -12.55 -11.22 -10.97
N GLN A 66 -13.40 -12.01 -11.65
CA GLN A 66 -14.53 -11.48 -12.43
C GLN A 66 -15.45 -10.60 -11.58
N ILE A 67 -15.83 -11.04 -10.37
CA ILE A 67 -16.70 -10.28 -9.47
C ILE A 67 -16.04 -8.93 -9.11
N LYS A 68 -14.74 -8.90 -8.82
CA LYS A 68 -14.00 -7.63 -8.57
C LYS A 68 -13.97 -6.72 -9.78
N ASP A 69 -13.64 -7.26 -10.96
CA ASP A 69 -13.54 -6.49 -12.20
C ASP A 69 -14.92 -5.90 -12.57
N MET A 70 -16.03 -6.64 -12.38
CA MET A 70 -17.40 -6.16 -12.58
C MET A 70 -17.85 -5.12 -11.52
N VAL A 71 -17.51 -5.30 -10.24
CA VAL A 71 -17.81 -4.31 -9.18
C VAL A 71 -17.06 -2.99 -9.42
N LEU A 72 -15.87 -3.03 -10.01
CA LEU A 72 -15.15 -1.82 -10.42
C LEU A 72 -15.76 -1.20 -11.69
N ALA A 73 -16.03 -1.99 -12.72
CA ALA A 73 -16.66 -1.57 -13.99
C ALA A 73 -18.08 -0.99 -13.82
N THR A 74 -18.78 -1.36 -12.75
CA THR A 74 -20.05 -0.76 -12.34
C THR A 74 -19.98 0.77 -12.22
N ASN A 75 -18.82 1.33 -11.82
CA ASN A 75 -18.72 2.76 -11.53
C ASN A 75 -18.77 3.63 -12.80
N PRO A 76 -17.95 3.42 -13.86
CA PRO A 76 -18.12 4.12 -15.14
C PRO A 76 -19.57 4.09 -15.66
N LEU A 77 -20.21 2.92 -15.69
CA LEU A 77 -21.59 2.80 -16.19
C LEU A 77 -22.61 3.62 -15.36
N LEU A 78 -22.55 3.54 -14.02
CA LEU A 78 -23.47 4.29 -13.17
C LEU A 78 -23.10 5.78 -13.05
N GLU A 79 -21.85 6.18 -13.22
CA GLU A 79 -21.45 7.59 -13.30
C GLU A 79 -21.93 8.21 -14.62
N SER A 80 -21.81 7.52 -15.76
CA SER A 80 -22.29 8.03 -17.06
C SER A 80 -23.80 8.28 -17.09
N PHE A 81 -24.61 7.36 -16.53
CA PHE A 81 -26.08 7.49 -16.50
C PHE A 81 -26.62 8.25 -15.27
N GLY A 82 -25.88 8.29 -14.16
CA GLY A 82 -26.34 8.82 -12.88
C GLY A 82 -25.70 10.15 -12.46
N ASN A 83 -24.62 10.59 -13.11
CA ASN A 83 -23.93 11.83 -12.80
C ASN A 83 -24.06 12.87 -13.93
N ALA A 84 -23.85 14.14 -13.56
CA ALA A 84 -23.86 15.28 -14.48
C ALA A 84 -22.95 16.42 -13.96
N LYS A 85 -22.64 17.39 -14.82
CA LYS A 85 -22.07 18.68 -14.38
C LYS A 85 -23.14 19.51 -13.69
N THR A 86 -22.92 19.83 -12.43
CA THR A 86 -23.60 20.92 -11.73
C THR A 86 -22.69 22.13 -11.58
N LEU A 87 -23.22 23.28 -11.19
CA LEU A 87 -22.40 24.44 -10.86
C LEU A 87 -21.33 24.09 -9.81
N ARG A 88 -21.73 23.34 -8.77
CA ARG A 88 -20.88 22.96 -7.62
C ARG A 88 -19.85 21.85 -7.91
N ASN A 89 -20.05 20.99 -8.92
CA ASN A 89 -19.19 19.83 -9.21
C ASN A 89 -19.31 19.37 -10.69
N ASN A 90 -18.18 19.13 -11.36
CA ASN A 90 -18.16 18.69 -12.76
C ASN A 90 -18.66 17.24 -12.96
N ASN A 91 -18.46 16.36 -11.98
CA ASN A 91 -18.96 14.99 -11.97
C ASN A 91 -19.82 14.75 -10.72
N SER A 92 -21.05 15.27 -10.74
CA SER A 92 -21.96 15.26 -9.59
C SER A 92 -22.96 14.13 -9.68
N SER A 93 -22.91 13.19 -8.73
CA SER A 93 -23.93 12.16 -8.55
C SER A 93 -25.31 12.78 -8.31
N ARG A 94 -26.29 12.42 -9.15
CA ARG A 94 -27.69 12.87 -9.06
C ARG A 94 -28.65 11.73 -8.70
N PHE A 95 -28.10 10.69 -8.08
CA PHE A 95 -28.79 9.59 -7.40
C PHE A 95 -27.96 9.21 -6.16
N GLY A 96 -28.58 8.52 -5.20
CA GLY A 96 -27.87 7.87 -4.10
C GLY A 96 -27.60 6.40 -4.39
N LYS A 97 -26.46 5.89 -3.92
CA LYS A 97 -26.01 4.50 -4.12
C LYS A 97 -25.66 3.85 -2.78
N TYR A 98 -26.26 2.70 -2.50
CA TYR A 98 -25.79 1.79 -1.46
C TYR A 98 -25.33 0.50 -2.12
N LEU A 99 -24.01 0.28 -2.13
CA LEU A 99 -23.38 -0.94 -2.63
C LEU A 99 -23.14 -1.88 -1.45
N GLN A 100 -23.69 -3.09 -1.51
CA GLN A 100 -23.33 -4.18 -0.61
C GLN A 100 -22.37 -5.14 -1.32
N ILE A 101 -21.23 -5.42 -0.71
CA ILE A 101 -20.30 -6.46 -1.16
C ILE A 101 -20.46 -7.65 -0.22
N TYR A 102 -20.75 -8.83 -0.77
CA TYR A 102 -20.95 -10.07 -0.02
C TYR A 102 -19.68 -10.92 -0.02
N PHE A 103 -19.37 -11.51 1.14
CA PHE A 103 -18.16 -12.29 1.36
C PHE A 103 -18.48 -13.72 1.81
N ASN A 104 -17.65 -14.67 1.39
CA ASN A 104 -17.64 -16.03 1.94
C ASN A 104 -16.94 -16.07 3.32
N ALA A 105 -16.92 -17.25 3.96
CA ALA A 105 -16.29 -17.46 5.27
C ALA A 105 -14.76 -17.22 5.27
N GLN A 106 -14.12 -17.29 4.09
CA GLN A 106 -12.70 -16.97 3.88
C GLN A 106 -12.46 -15.45 3.82
N GLY A 107 -13.52 -14.65 3.62
CA GLY A 107 -13.47 -13.20 3.48
C GLY A 107 -13.14 -12.73 2.06
N GLU A 108 -13.45 -13.54 1.04
CA GLU A 108 -13.31 -13.21 -0.38
C GLU A 108 -14.65 -12.73 -0.94
N PRO A 109 -14.69 -11.76 -1.88
CA PRO A 109 -15.94 -11.24 -2.44
C PRO A 109 -16.54 -12.24 -3.43
N VAL A 110 -17.76 -12.70 -3.16
CA VAL A 110 -18.49 -13.71 -3.95
C VAL A 110 -19.68 -13.16 -4.73
N GLY A 111 -20.06 -11.91 -4.45
CA GLY A 111 -21.12 -11.17 -5.13
C GLY A 111 -21.29 -9.76 -4.58
N ALA A 112 -22.18 -8.99 -5.20
CA ALA A 112 -22.58 -7.67 -4.74
C ALA A 112 -24.04 -7.35 -5.12
N ASP A 113 -24.63 -6.37 -4.44
CA ASP A 113 -25.95 -5.80 -4.75
C ASP A 113 -25.90 -4.27 -4.63
N ILE A 114 -26.71 -3.58 -5.43
CA ILE A 114 -26.73 -2.12 -5.53
C ILE A 114 -28.17 -1.64 -5.36
N THR A 115 -28.46 -1.00 -4.23
CA THR A 115 -29.69 -0.23 -4.09
C THR A 115 -29.45 1.19 -4.58
N ASN A 116 -30.22 1.62 -5.57
CA ASN A 116 -30.28 3.01 -6.02
C ASN A 116 -31.39 3.78 -5.28
N TYR A 117 -31.15 5.08 -5.05
CA TYR A 117 -32.10 5.98 -4.41
C TYR A 117 -32.29 7.24 -5.25
N LEU A 118 -33.53 7.52 -5.65
CA LEU A 118 -34.02 8.77 -6.22
C LEU A 118 -33.08 9.45 -7.24
N LEU A 119 -33.20 9.05 -8.51
CA LEU A 119 -32.59 9.75 -9.64
C LEU A 119 -33.26 11.12 -9.87
N GLU A 120 -32.47 12.17 -10.08
CA GLU A 120 -32.93 13.52 -10.48
C GLU A 120 -33.39 13.53 -11.94
N LYS A 121 -34.45 12.77 -12.27
CA LYS A 121 -34.94 12.61 -13.65
C LYS A 121 -35.39 13.92 -14.32
N SER A 122 -35.72 14.96 -13.56
CA SER A 122 -35.99 16.31 -14.11
C SER A 122 -34.80 16.90 -14.89
N ARG A 123 -33.56 16.48 -14.59
CA ARG A 123 -32.35 16.84 -15.35
C ARG A 123 -32.39 16.39 -16.81
N VAL A 124 -33.15 15.34 -17.14
CA VAL A 124 -33.30 14.83 -18.53
C VAL A 124 -33.89 15.90 -19.44
N VAL A 125 -34.85 16.68 -18.95
CA VAL A 125 -35.68 17.60 -19.74
C VAL A 125 -35.38 19.09 -19.50
N GLY A 126 -34.61 19.39 -18.45
CA GLY A 126 -34.18 20.75 -18.15
C GLY A 126 -33.05 20.83 -17.15
N GLN A 127 -32.11 21.74 -17.40
CA GLN A 127 -30.97 22.02 -16.54
C GLN A 127 -30.81 23.53 -16.34
N ILE A 128 -30.09 23.91 -15.29
CA ILE A 128 -29.72 25.30 -15.03
C ILE A 128 -28.64 25.73 -16.05
N THR A 129 -28.59 27.01 -16.42
CA THR A 129 -27.54 27.57 -17.27
C THR A 129 -26.14 27.19 -16.75
N ASN A 130 -25.25 26.77 -17.64
CA ASN A 130 -23.90 26.26 -17.35
C ASN A 130 -23.81 24.87 -16.69
N GLU A 131 -24.94 24.20 -16.40
CA GLU A 131 -24.97 22.78 -16.05
C GLU A 131 -25.10 21.88 -17.28
N ARG A 132 -24.90 20.56 -17.12
CA ARG A 132 -25.18 19.56 -18.16
C ARG A 132 -26.36 18.66 -17.77
N ASN A 133 -26.94 18.02 -18.79
CA ASN A 133 -27.70 16.78 -18.64
C ASN A 133 -26.77 15.64 -18.15
N PHE A 134 -27.28 14.41 -17.98
CA PHE A 134 -26.45 13.24 -17.66
C PHE A 134 -25.35 13.03 -18.72
N HIS A 135 -24.15 12.62 -18.27
CA HIS A 135 -22.96 12.56 -19.15
C HIS A 135 -23.18 11.67 -20.37
N ILE A 136 -23.91 10.56 -20.21
CA ILE A 136 -24.22 9.61 -21.28
C ILE A 136 -24.80 10.26 -22.54
N PHE A 137 -25.60 11.32 -22.42
CA PHE A 137 -26.15 12.02 -23.59
C PHE A 137 -25.07 12.75 -24.40
N TYR A 138 -24.05 13.32 -23.74
CA TYR A 138 -22.94 13.99 -24.41
C TYR A 138 -21.93 12.98 -24.95
N GLN A 139 -21.59 11.97 -24.14
CA GLN A 139 -20.77 10.81 -24.53
C GLN A 139 -21.33 10.14 -25.80
N PHE A 140 -22.63 9.82 -25.82
CA PHE A 140 -23.31 9.20 -26.96
C PHE A 140 -23.42 10.15 -28.17
N ALA A 141 -23.92 11.38 -28.01
CA ALA A 141 -24.07 12.29 -29.15
C ALA A 141 -22.72 12.70 -29.77
N LYS A 142 -21.64 12.77 -29.00
CA LYS A 142 -20.28 13.00 -29.51
C LYS A 142 -19.65 11.73 -30.09
N GLY A 143 -19.74 10.60 -29.39
CA GLY A 143 -19.00 9.36 -29.65
C GLY A 143 -19.74 8.24 -30.40
N ALA A 144 -21.04 8.38 -30.70
CA ALA A 144 -21.82 7.36 -31.41
C ALA A 144 -21.15 6.89 -32.72
N SER A 145 -21.14 5.57 -32.91
CA SER A 145 -20.66 4.89 -34.12
C SER A 145 -21.50 5.28 -35.34
N GLN A 146 -20.92 5.15 -36.54
CA GLN A 146 -21.64 5.46 -37.78
C GLN A 146 -22.95 4.68 -37.92
N GLN A 147 -22.95 3.40 -37.53
CA GLN A 147 -24.16 2.56 -37.49
C GLN A 147 -25.25 3.11 -36.57
N TYR A 148 -24.92 3.60 -35.36
CA TYR A 148 -25.92 4.24 -34.48
C TYR A 148 -26.36 5.61 -35.01
N ARG A 149 -25.48 6.36 -35.69
CA ARG A 149 -25.84 7.65 -36.32
C ARG A 149 -26.84 7.48 -37.45
N GLU A 150 -26.68 6.44 -38.26
CA GLU A 150 -27.59 6.10 -39.36
C GLU A 150 -28.88 5.44 -38.84
N THR A 151 -28.78 4.45 -37.94
CA THR A 151 -29.93 3.65 -37.47
C THR A 151 -30.80 4.41 -36.48
N PHE A 152 -30.20 5.19 -35.56
CA PHE A 152 -30.93 5.94 -34.53
C PHE A 152 -30.91 7.47 -34.76
N GLY A 153 -30.44 7.92 -35.92
CA GLY A 153 -30.44 9.33 -36.32
C GLY A 153 -29.59 10.24 -35.43
N VAL A 154 -28.55 9.71 -34.77
CA VAL A 154 -27.84 10.42 -33.69
C VAL A 154 -26.98 11.57 -34.24
N GLN A 155 -27.44 12.79 -33.99
CA GLN A 155 -26.76 14.03 -34.36
C GLN A 155 -25.71 14.46 -33.30
N LYS A 156 -25.27 15.73 -33.33
CA LYS A 156 -24.38 16.33 -32.32
C LYS A 156 -25.20 16.94 -31.18
N PRO A 157 -24.67 17.04 -29.94
CA PRO A 157 -25.46 17.46 -28.77
C PRO A 157 -25.94 18.92 -28.80
N GLU A 158 -25.51 19.71 -29.78
CA GLU A 158 -26.02 21.06 -30.04
C GLU A 158 -27.44 21.07 -30.64
N THR A 159 -27.82 20.05 -31.42
CA THR A 159 -29.10 20.01 -32.15
C THR A 159 -30.28 19.54 -31.30
N TYR A 160 -30.03 18.92 -30.14
CA TYR A 160 -31.08 18.45 -29.23
C TYR A 160 -31.32 19.43 -28.08
N VAL A 161 -32.56 19.89 -27.92
CA VAL A 161 -32.95 20.88 -26.90
C VAL A 161 -32.57 20.42 -25.48
N TYR A 162 -32.74 19.11 -25.19
CA TYR A 162 -32.42 18.54 -23.89
C TYR A 162 -30.91 18.51 -23.54
N THR A 163 -29.99 18.75 -24.49
CA THR A 163 -28.54 18.83 -24.22
C THR A 163 -27.94 20.22 -24.45
N SER A 164 -28.55 21.06 -25.30
CA SER A 164 -28.02 22.37 -25.65
C SER A 164 -28.64 23.56 -24.91
N ARG A 165 -29.86 23.43 -24.34
CA ARG A 165 -30.60 24.55 -23.71
C ARG A 165 -29.85 25.22 -22.55
N SER A 166 -29.00 24.49 -21.82
CA SER A 166 -28.17 25.02 -20.73
C SER A 166 -26.96 25.85 -21.19
N LYS A 167 -26.69 25.87 -22.51
CA LYS A 167 -25.52 26.51 -23.17
C LYS A 167 -24.16 25.92 -22.76
N CYS A 168 -24.14 24.67 -22.30
CA CYS A 168 -22.93 23.98 -21.86
C CYS A 168 -22.82 22.57 -22.48
N LEU A 169 -21.95 22.42 -23.48
CA LEU A 169 -21.69 21.12 -24.14
C LEU A 169 -20.44 20.42 -23.60
N ASP A 170 -19.45 21.18 -23.15
CA ASP A 170 -18.11 20.72 -22.75
C ASP A 170 -17.80 21.07 -21.29
N VAL A 171 -16.85 20.34 -20.69
CA VAL A 171 -16.55 20.43 -19.25
C VAL A 171 -15.06 20.25 -18.99
N ASP A 172 -14.50 21.14 -18.17
CA ASP A 172 -13.08 21.12 -17.82
C ASP A 172 -12.73 19.80 -17.10
N GLY A 173 -11.78 19.06 -17.67
CA GLY A 173 -11.29 17.79 -17.14
C GLY A 173 -12.14 16.54 -17.48
N ILE A 174 -13.13 16.64 -18.38
CA ILE A 174 -13.92 15.50 -18.86
C ILE A 174 -13.74 15.36 -20.38
N ASP A 175 -13.32 14.17 -20.83
CA ASP A 175 -13.34 13.78 -22.24
C ASP A 175 -14.51 12.81 -22.48
N ASP A 176 -15.62 13.34 -23.01
CA ASP A 176 -16.83 12.57 -23.30
C ASP A 176 -16.59 11.43 -24.32
N LEU A 177 -15.54 11.50 -25.17
CA LEU A 177 -15.23 10.44 -26.13
C LEU A 177 -14.48 9.29 -25.46
N ALA A 178 -13.55 9.60 -24.55
CA ALA A 178 -12.87 8.60 -23.74
C ALA A 178 -13.85 7.91 -22.77
N GLU A 179 -14.67 8.68 -22.04
CA GLU A 179 -15.69 8.13 -21.14
C GLU A 179 -16.74 7.28 -21.87
N PHE A 180 -17.05 7.58 -23.14
CA PHE A 180 -17.93 6.72 -23.93
C PHE A 180 -17.32 5.33 -24.17
N GLN A 181 -16.02 5.26 -24.47
CA GLN A 181 -15.31 3.97 -24.61
C GLN A 181 -15.24 3.22 -23.28
N ASP A 182 -14.95 3.90 -22.17
CA ASP A 182 -14.97 3.29 -20.83
C ASP A 182 -16.37 2.79 -20.45
N THR A 183 -17.42 3.50 -20.86
CA THR A 183 -18.82 3.07 -20.66
C THR A 183 -19.15 1.81 -21.48
N LEU A 184 -18.77 1.75 -22.76
CA LEU A 184 -18.95 0.55 -23.60
C LEU A 184 -18.15 -0.65 -23.07
N ASN A 185 -16.91 -0.42 -22.64
CA ASN A 185 -16.08 -1.43 -22.00
C ASN A 185 -16.72 -1.93 -20.69
N ALA A 186 -17.28 -1.03 -19.87
CA ALA A 186 -18.00 -1.39 -18.65
C ALA A 186 -19.25 -2.22 -18.93
N MET A 187 -20.10 -1.82 -19.89
CA MET A 187 -21.26 -2.61 -20.32
C MET A 187 -20.86 -4.03 -20.72
N LYS A 188 -19.77 -4.17 -21.50
CA LYS A 188 -19.23 -5.46 -21.94
C LYS A 188 -18.67 -6.31 -20.79
N VAL A 189 -17.98 -5.72 -19.80
CA VAL A 189 -17.45 -6.42 -18.62
C VAL A 189 -18.57 -6.88 -17.68
N ILE A 190 -19.62 -6.07 -17.51
CA ILE A 190 -20.84 -6.42 -16.75
C ILE A 190 -21.67 -7.48 -17.48
N GLY A 191 -21.38 -7.72 -18.77
CA GLY A 191 -21.97 -8.78 -19.57
C GLY A 191 -23.28 -8.40 -20.25
N LEU A 192 -23.48 -7.13 -20.60
CA LEU A 192 -24.57 -6.70 -21.47
C LEU A 192 -24.27 -7.16 -22.91
N THR A 193 -25.21 -7.89 -23.51
CA THR A 193 -25.15 -8.33 -24.91
C THR A 193 -25.24 -7.13 -25.86
N GLN A 194 -24.83 -7.31 -27.13
CA GLN A 194 -24.90 -6.22 -28.12
C GLN A 194 -26.34 -5.70 -28.28
N ALA A 195 -27.33 -6.58 -28.39
CA ALA A 195 -28.74 -6.18 -28.51
C ALA A 195 -29.26 -5.41 -27.28
N GLU A 196 -28.82 -5.75 -26.06
CA GLU A 196 -29.15 -4.96 -24.86
C GLU A 196 -28.50 -3.57 -24.91
N GLN A 197 -27.28 -3.44 -25.43
CA GLN A 197 -26.63 -2.13 -25.62
C GLN A 197 -27.34 -1.32 -26.71
N ASP A 198 -27.66 -1.95 -27.85
CA ASP A 198 -28.36 -1.33 -28.98
C ASP A 198 -29.69 -0.71 -28.52
N GLU A 199 -30.49 -1.44 -27.72
CA GLU A 199 -31.77 -0.96 -27.18
C GLU A 199 -31.63 0.12 -26.10
N ILE A 200 -30.59 0.08 -25.26
CA ILE A 200 -30.26 1.21 -24.36
C ILE A 200 -29.99 2.48 -25.19
N PHE A 201 -29.16 2.38 -26.23
CA PHE A 201 -28.82 3.52 -27.09
C PHE A 201 -30.00 4.00 -27.95
N ARG A 202 -30.89 3.08 -28.35
CA ARG A 202 -32.17 3.40 -29.01
C ARG A 202 -33.08 4.24 -28.11
N MET A 203 -33.22 3.86 -26.84
CA MET A 203 -34.04 4.63 -25.88
C MET A 203 -33.43 6.00 -25.56
N LEU A 204 -32.09 6.12 -25.48
CA LEU A 204 -31.41 7.40 -25.34
C LEU A 204 -31.61 8.31 -26.56
N ALA A 205 -31.54 7.76 -27.77
CA ALA A 205 -31.88 8.48 -28.99
C ALA A 205 -33.35 8.91 -29.01
N ALA A 206 -34.28 8.03 -28.61
CA ALA A 206 -35.70 8.34 -28.53
C ALA A 206 -35.96 9.54 -27.61
N ILE A 207 -35.34 9.59 -26.42
CA ILE A 207 -35.44 10.72 -25.49
C ILE A 207 -34.95 12.04 -26.14
N LEU A 208 -33.82 12.00 -26.85
CA LEU A 208 -33.26 13.18 -27.54
C LEU A 208 -34.19 13.69 -28.66
N TRP A 209 -34.74 12.80 -29.48
CA TRP A 209 -35.70 13.14 -30.53
C TRP A 209 -37.04 13.63 -29.97
N ILE A 210 -37.56 13.01 -28.91
CA ILE A 210 -38.78 13.46 -28.18
C ILE A 210 -38.60 14.90 -27.69
N GLY A 211 -37.43 15.28 -27.18
CA GLY A 211 -37.15 16.64 -26.71
C GLY A 211 -37.17 17.72 -27.79
N ASN A 212 -37.03 17.34 -29.07
CA ASN A 212 -37.12 18.25 -30.21
C ASN A 212 -38.56 18.41 -30.73
N ILE A 213 -39.55 17.66 -30.22
CA ILE A 213 -40.96 17.87 -30.59
C ILE A 213 -41.42 19.25 -30.08
N GLN A 214 -41.87 20.10 -30.99
CA GLN A 214 -42.42 21.43 -30.71
C GLN A 214 -43.89 21.52 -31.10
N PHE A 215 -44.64 22.35 -30.37
CA PHE A 215 -46.08 22.53 -30.54
C PHE A 215 -46.42 24.00 -30.80
N GLN A 216 -47.32 24.23 -31.75
CA GLN A 216 -48.01 25.50 -31.97
C GLN A 216 -49.45 25.41 -31.44
N GLU A 217 -50.10 26.57 -31.33
CA GLU A 217 -51.51 26.68 -30.95
C GLU A 217 -52.38 26.64 -32.22
N ASP A 218 -53.36 25.74 -32.25
CA ASP A 218 -54.30 25.61 -33.37
C ASP A 218 -55.45 26.64 -33.29
N GLN A 219 -56.39 26.58 -34.24
CA GLN A 219 -57.54 27.49 -34.30
C GLN A 219 -58.53 27.33 -33.11
N GLY A 220 -58.39 26.28 -32.30
CA GLY A 220 -59.20 26.01 -31.11
C GLY A 220 -58.47 26.21 -29.77
N GLY A 221 -57.18 26.58 -29.78
CA GLY A 221 -56.35 26.72 -28.57
C GLY A 221 -55.64 25.43 -28.14
N TYR A 222 -55.58 24.42 -29.00
CA TYR A 222 -55.00 23.10 -28.74
C TYR A 222 -53.58 22.97 -29.33
N ALA A 223 -52.87 21.92 -28.91
CA ALA A 223 -51.49 21.65 -29.31
C ALA A 223 -51.42 20.91 -30.66
N GLU A 224 -51.02 21.63 -31.72
CA GLU A 224 -50.63 21.04 -33.00
C GLU A 224 -49.10 20.88 -33.08
N VAL A 225 -48.61 19.82 -33.72
CA VAL A 225 -47.16 19.58 -33.90
C VAL A 225 -46.63 20.42 -35.07
N ILE A 226 -45.54 21.16 -34.84
CA ILE A 226 -44.94 22.03 -35.86
C ILE A 226 -44.20 21.24 -36.94
N ASP A 227 -43.41 20.24 -36.56
CA ASP A 227 -42.64 19.40 -37.48
C ASP A 227 -42.95 17.92 -37.26
N ARG A 228 -43.65 17.32 -38.23
CA ARG A 228 -44.03 15.90 -38.18
C ARG A 228 -42.83 14.97 -38.35
N SER A 229 -41.75 15.38 -39.03
CA SER A 229 -40.60 14.51 -39.29
C SER A 229 -39.85 14.09 -38.02
N VAL A 230 -39.77 15.01 -37.03
CA VAL A 230 -39.24 14.74 -35.68
C VAL A 230 -40.10 13.71 -34.94
N VAL A 231 -41.42 13.81 -35.08
CA VAL A 231 -42.39 12.87 -34.48
C VAL A 231 -42.36 11.52 -35.17
N ASP A 232 -42.27 11.48 -36.51
CA ASP A 232 -42.15 10.25 -37.30
C ASP A 232 -40.88 9.48 -36.91
N PHE A 233 -39.76 10.18 -36.68
CA PHE A 233 -38.51 9.58 -36.22
C PHE A 233 -38.59 9.10 -34.76
N ALA A 234 -39.18 9.89 -33.86
CA ALA A 234 -39.40 9.48 -32.47
C ALA A 234 -40.34 8.25 -32.37
N ALA A 235 -41.39 8.19 -33.21
CA ALA A 235 -42.31 7.06 -33.29
C ALA A 235 -41.63 5.80 -33.85
N TYR A 236 -40.74 5.94 -34.85
CA TYR A 236 -39.89 4.85 -35.33
C TYR A 236 -38.98 4.28 -34.23
N LEU A 237 -38.37 5.14 -33.40
CA LEU A 237 -37.51 4.68 -32.30
C LEU A 237 -38.29 3.97 -31.18
N LEU A 238 -39.53 4.40 -30.89
CA LEU A 238 -40.44 3.75 -29.95
C LEU A 238 -41.26 2.59 -30.55
N GLU A 239 -41.14 2.33 -31.85
CA GLU A 239 -41.95 1.35 -32.62
C GLU A 239 -43.48 1.51 -32.45
N VAL A 240 -43.96 2.75 -32.47
CA VAL A 240 -45.39 3.11 -32.48
C VAL A 240 -45.75 3.81 -33.81
N THR A 241 -47.04 4.06 -34.08
CA THR A 241 -47.39 4.98 -35.17
C THR A 241 -47.20 6.45 -34.75
N PRO A 242 -46.89 7.36 -35.68
CA PRO A 242 -46.79 8.79 -35.37
C PRO A 242 -48.07 9.33 -34.74
N ASP A 243 -49.23 8.90 -35.25
CA ASP A 243 -50.53 9.39 -34.80
C ASP A 243 -50.89 8.90 -33.38
N GLN A 244 -50.43 7.68 -33.01
CA GLN A 244 -50.47 7.21 -31.62
C GLN A 244 -49.57 8.05 -30.71
N LEU A 245 -48.35 8.38 -31.15
CA LEU A 245 -47.42 9.23 -30.38
C LEU A 245 -47.96 10.65 -30.20
N ILE A 246 -48.56 11.24 -31.23
CA ILE A 246 -49.26 12.53 -31.16
C ILE A 246 -50.40 12.44 -30.15
N SER A 247 -51.34 11.51 -30.35
CA SER A 247 -52.50 11.30 -29.46
C SER A 247 -52.08 11.11 -27.99
N GLY A 248 -51.07 10.28 -27.73
CA GLY A 248 -50.55 10.03 -26.38
C GLY A 248 -49.94 11.26 -25.68
N ILE A 249 -49.54 12.29 -26.42
CA ILE A 249 -48.96 13.53 -25.90
C ILE A 249 -49.98 14.70 -25.90
N THR A 250 -50.83 14.80 -26.93
CA THR A 250 -51.77 15.92 -27.12
C THR A 250 -53.20 15.63 -26.64
N ILE A 251 -53.55 14.39 -26.29
CA ILE A 251 -54.87 14.02 -25.78
C ILE A 251 -54.77 13.48 -24.35
N ARG A 252 -55.49 14.13 -23.43
CA ARG A 252 -55.57 13.76 -22.01
C ARG A 252 -56.84 12.94 -21.77
N ILE A 253 -56.65 11.64 -21.52
CA ILE A 253 -57.72 10.73 -21.10
C ILE A 253 -58.10 11.04 -19.64
N LEU A 254 -59.32 11.56 -19.44
CA LEU A 254 -59.92 11.88 -18.14
C LEU A 254 -61.02 10.85 -17.80
N THR A 255 -61.17 10.52 -16.51
CA THR A 255 -62.21 9.58 -16.04
C THR A 255 -62.96 10.19 -14.84
N PRO A 256 -63.85 11.19 -15.06
CA PRO A 256 -64.47 11.95 -13.96
C PRO A 256 -65.56 11.19 -13.20
N ARG A 257 -66.18 10.17 -13.80
CA ARG A 257 -67.26 9.37 -13.20
C ARG A 257 -67.10 7.87 -13.54
N ASN A 258 -68.04 7.04 -13.10
CA ASN A 258 -68.10 5.62 -13.45
C ASN A 258 -68.57 5.48 -14.90
N GLY A 259 -67.82 4.75 -15.73
CA GLY A 259 -68.18 4.51 -17.15
C GLY A 259 -67.91 5.68 -18.12
N GLU A 260 -67.72 6.91 -17.62
CA GLU A 260 -67.40 8.08 -18.46
C GLU A 260 -65.88 8.22 -18.64
N VAL A 261 -65.41 8.03 -19.88
CA VAL A 261 -64.07 8.38 -20.33
C VAL A 261 -64.18 9.58 -21.29
N ILE A 262 -63.45 10.65 -20.99
CA ILE A 262 -63.44 11.89 -21.79
C ILE A 262 -62.03 12.11 -22.33
N GLU A 263 -61.91 12.23 -23.64
CA GLU A 263 -60.69 12.68 -24.30
C GLU A 263 -60.70 14.22 -24.37
N SER A 264 -59.79 14.84 -23.62
CA SER A 264 -59.59 16.29 -23.64
C SER A 264 -58.31 16.61 -24.42
N PRO A 265 -58.38 17.32 -25.55
CA PRO A 265 -57.20 17.90 -26.17
C PRO A 265 -56.43 18.79 -25.18
N ALA A 266 -55.11 18.77 -25.30
CA ALA A 266 -54.16 19.54 -24.50
C ALA A 266 -53.79 20.85 -25.22
N ASN A 267 -53.53 21.92 -24.47
CA ASN A 267 -52.90 23.12 -25.02
C ASN A 267 -51.37 22.94 -25.14
N PRO A 268 -50.64 23.81 -25.87
CA PRO A 268 -49.21 23.63 -26.13
C PRO A 268 -48.34 23.43 -24.88
N ALA A 269 -48.64 24.12 -23.77
CA ALA A 269 -47.92 23.96 -22.51
C ALA A 269 -48.18 22.60 -21.84
N GLN A 270 -49.41 22.08 -21.92
CA GLN A 270 -49.76 20.75 -21.42
C GLN A 270 -49.15 19.62 -22.28
N ALA A 271 -49.07 19.82 -23.60
CA ALA A 271 -48.39 18.89 -24.50
C ALA A 271 -46.86 18.86 -24.23
N GLN A 272 -46.23 20.02 -24.01
CA GLN A 272 -44.82 20.10 -23.58
C GLN A 272 -44.60 19.38 -22.24
N ALA A 273 -45.44 19.59 -21.23
CA ALA A 273 -45.34 18.89 -19.96
C ALA A 273 -45.51 17.35 -20.11
N THR A 274 -46.35 16.90 -21.04
CA THR A 274 -46.60 15.48 -21.32
C THR A 274 -45.43 14.83 -22.08
N ARG A 275 -44.86 15.54 -23.07
CA ARG A 275 -43.60 15.19 -23.76
C ARG A 275 -42.43 15.04 -22.76
N ASP A 276 -42.32 15.98 -21.82
CA ASP A 276 -41.28 15.98 -20.80
C ASP A 276 -41.48 14.83 -19.79
N ALA A 277 -42.72 14.57 -19.37
CA ALA A 277 -43.06 13.42 -18.52
C ALA A 277 -42.74 12.06 -19.18
N LEU A 278 -42.99 11.92 -20.48
CA LEU A 278 -42.61 10.76 -21.29
C LEU A 278 -41.09 10.54 -21.27
N ALA A 279 -40.32 11.59 -21.59
CA ALA A 279 -38.85 11.52 -21.60
C ALA A 279 -38.25 11.18 -20.22
N MET A 280 -38.75 11.81 -19.16
CA MET A 280 -38.32 11.53 -17.78
C MET A 280 -38.62 10.09 -17.35
N ALA A 281 -39.76 9.53 -17.77
CA ALA A 281 -40.16 8.17 -17.41
C ALA A 281 -39.33 7.10 -18.14
N ILE A 282 -39.08 7.25 -19.44
CA ILE A 282 -38.22 6.33 -20.19
C ILE A 282 -36.84 6.28 -19.53
N TYR A 283 -36.24 7.43 -19.22
CA TYR A 283 -34.91 7.48 -18.60
C TYR A 283 -34.90 6.90 -17.18
N SER A 284 -35.92 7.19 -16.35
CA SER A 284 -36.02 6.66 -14.99
C SER A 284 -36.12 5.13 -14.99
N ASN A 285 -36.97 4.55 -15.84
CA ASN A 285 -37.15 3.11 -15.90
C ASN A 285 -35.95 2.42 -16.56
N LEU A 286 -35.30 3.06 -17.54
CA LEU A 286 -34.04 2.61 -18.13
C LEU A 286 -32.92 2.53 -17.09
N PHE A 287 -32.80 3.54 -16.21
CA PHE A 287 -31.81 3.54 -15.13
C PHE A 287 -32.10 2.44 -14.08
N ASP A 288 -33.35 2.29 -13.65
CA ASP A 288 -33.75 1.22 -12.73
C ASP A 288 -33.49 -0.17 -13.35
N TRP A 289 -33.76 -0.36 -14.65
CA TRP A 289 -33.43 -1.60 -15.39
C TRP A 289 -31.92 -1.85 -15.48
N ILE A 290 -31.10 -0.82 -15.72
CA ILE A 290 -29.63 -0.94 -15.73
C ILE A 290 -29.13 -1.41 -14.35
N VAL A 291 -29.65 -0.84 -13.26
CA VAL A 291 -29.30 -1.26 -11.89
C VAL A 291 -29.72 -2.72 -11.64
N GLU A 292 -30.95 -3.10 -12.01
CA GLU A 292 -31.37 -4.51 -11.95
C GLU A 292 -30.47 -5.43 -12.77
N ARG A 293 -30.04 -5.00 -13.96
CA ARG A 293 -29.21 -5.80 -14.88
C ARG A 293 -27.77 -5.98 -14.36
N ILE A 294 -27.24 -4.97 -13.66
CA ILE A 294 -25.97 -5.07 -12.93
C ILE A 294 -26.14 -6.05 -11.76
N ASN A 295 -27.17 -5.90 -10.93
CA ASN A 295 -27.39 -6.77 -9.75
C ASN A 295 -27.63 -8.25 -10.16
N LYS A 296 -28.28 -8.50 -11.30
CA LYS A 296 -28.41 -9.85 -11.89
C LYS A 296 -27.06 -10.46 -12.28
N SER A 297 -26.07 -9.65 -12.66
CA SER A 297 -24.70 -10.09 -13.02
C SER A 297 -23.78 -10.24 -11.81
N LEU A 298 -23.91 -9.34 -10.82
CA LEU A 298 -23.16 -9.34 -9.56
C LEU A 298 -23.69 -10.33 -8.52
N LYS A 299 -24.85 -10.95 -8.75
CA LYS A 299 -25.50 -11.89 -7.83
C LYS A 299 -24.54 -12.99 -7.37
N ALA A 300 -24.52 -13.25 -6.07
CA ALA A 300 -23.58 -14.18 -5.46
C ALA A 300 -23.70 -15.61 -6.02
N ARG A 301 -22.56 -16.15 -6.48
CA ARG A 301 -22.43 -17.51 -7.04
C ARG A 301 -22.15 -18.58 -5.97
N GLN A 302 -21.89 -18.16 -4.74
CA GLN A 302 -21.52 -18.99 -3.59
C GLN A 302 -22.29 -18.54 -2.33
N PRO A 303 -22.37 -19.37 -1.27
CA PRO A 303 -22.96 -18.97 0.01
C PRO A 303 -22.27 -17.73 0.61
N THR A 304 -23.08 -16.77 1.06
CA THR A 304 -22.63 -15.50 1.64
C THR A 304 -22.66 -15.58 3.16
N THR A 305 -21.54 -15.26 3.83
CA THR A 305 -21.42 -15.24 5.30
C THR A 305 -21.61 -13.84 5.86
N ASN A 306 -21.00 -12.82 5.24
CA ASN A 306 -21.05 -11.44 5.70
C ASN A 306 -21.18 -10.43 4.55
N THR A 307 -21.53 -9.18 4.89
CA THR A 307 -21.61 -8.04 3.97
C THR A 307 -20.84 -6.82 4.49
N ILE A 308 -20.20 -6.09 3.58
CA ILE A 308 -19.75 -4.70 3.80
C ILE A 308 -20.58 -3.79 2.90
N GLY A 309 -21.40 -2.94 3.50
CA GLY A 309 -22.13 -1.88 2.81
C GLY A 309 -21.27 -0.62 2.62
N ILE A 310 -21.44 0.09 1.51
CA ILE A 310 -20.82 1.38 1.22
C ILE A 310 -21.92 2.33 0.75
N LEU A 311 -22.18 3.38 1.52
CA LEU A 311 -23.21 4.38 1.24
C LEU A 311 -22.59 5.65 0.68
N ASP A 312 -22.89 5.95 -0.58
CA ASP A 312 -22.52 7.16 -1.30
C ASP A 312 -23.79 7.85 -1.81
N ILE A 313 -24.31 8.82 -1.05
CA ILE A 313 -25.51 9.59 -1.41
C ILE A 313 -25.16 10.98 -1.93
N TYR A 314 -26.12 11.62 -2.60
CA TYR A 314 -26.12 13.07 -2.83
C TYR A 314 -25.89 13.84 -1.51
N GLY A 315 -25.09 14.90 -1.56
CA GLY A 315 -24.83 15.74 -0.38
C GLY A 315 -26.04 16.59 -0.01
N PHE A 316 -26.02 17.18 1.18
CA PHE A 316 -26.90 18.30 1.48
C PHE A 316 -26.65 19.41 0.44
N GLU A 317 -27.71 19.95 -0.17
CA GLU A 317 -27.62 20.92 -1.26
C GLU A 317 -28.55 22.11 -1.02
N ILE A 318 -28.01 23.32 -1.24
CA ILE A 318 -28.72 24.60 -1.21
C ILE A 318 -28.40 25.34 -2.51
N PHE A 319 -29.45 25.75 -3.22
CA PHE A 319 -29.43 26.59 -4.42
C PHE A 319 -30.33 27.82 -4.20
N GLU A 320 -30.34 28.76 -5.16
CA GLU A 320 -31.20 29.95 -5.13
C GLU A 320 -32.69 29.60 -5.24
N LYS A 321 -33.04 28.58 -6.03
CA LYS A 321 -34.38 27.99 -6.11
C LYS A 321 -34.30 26.50 -5.75
N ASN A 322 -34.77 26.14 -4.56
CA ASN A 322 -34.87 24.75 -4.11
C ASN A 322 -36.30 24.25 -4.37
N SER A 323 -36.44 23.04 -4.90
CA SER A 323 -37.73 22.42 -5.26
C SER A 323 -37.88 21.06 -4.54
N PHE A 324 -38.81 20.23 -5.02
CA PHE A 324 -39.11 18.91 -4.44
C PHE A 324 -37.87 18.01 -4.35
N GLU A 325 -37.02 18.04 -5.38
CA GLU A 325 -35.79 17.24 -5.46
C GLU A 325 -34.83 17.57 -4.32
N GLN A 326 -34.58 18.86 -4.04
CA GLN A 326 -33.76 19.29 -2.91
C GLN A 326 -34.40 18.93 -1.57
N LEU A 327 -35.73 19.01 -1.45
CA LEU A 327 -36.43 18.60 -0.22
C LEU A 327 -36.20 17.12 0.08
N CYS A 328 -36.27 16.24 -0.92
CA CYS A 328 -35.99 14.82 -0.77
C CYS A 328 -34.50 14.53 -0.48
N ILE A 329 -33.58 15.20 -1.17
CA ILE A 329 -32.12 15.10 -0.93
C ILE A 329 -31.77 15.50 0.51
N ASN A 330 -32.29 16.64 0.97
CA ASN A 330 -32.01 17.18 2.29
C ASN A 330 -32.73 16.37 3.39
N TYR A 331 -33.94 15.85 3.14
CA TYR A 331 -34.62 14.89 4.02
C TYR A 331 -33.79 13.61 4.25
N VAL A 332 -33.21 13.01 3.21
CA VAL A 332 -32.36 11.81 3.38
C VAL A 332 -31.09 12.14 4.18
N ASN A 333 -30.48 13.32 3.96
CA ASN A 333 -29.35 13.78 4.77
C ASN A 333 -29.75 14.03 6.24
N GLU A 334 -30.92 14.60 6.50
CA GLU A 334 -31.51 14.78 7.84
C GLU A 334 -31.67 13.43 8.57
N LYS A 335 -32.22 12.42 7.88
CA LYS A 335 -32.40 11.05 8.40
C LYS A 335 -31.06 10.36 8.68
N LEU A 336 -30.05 10.49 7.80
CA LEU A 336 -28.71 9.94 8.06
C LEU A 336 -28.01 10.64 9.22
N GLN A 337 -28.22 11.95 9.42
CA GLN A 337 -27.72 12.65 10.59
C GLN A 337 -28.44 12.18 11.87
N GLN A 338 -29.73 11.85 11.81
CA GLN A 338 -30.45 11.23 12.92
C GLN A 338 -29.90 9.84 13.26
N ILE A 339 -29.62 8.98 12.26
CA ILE A 339 -28.93 7.68 12.48
C ILE A 339 -27.60 7.92 13.19
N PHE A 340 -26.82 8.89 12.71
CA PHE A 340 -25.53 9.23 13.29
C PHE A 340 -25.65 9.66 14.76
N ILE A 341 -26.57 10.58 15.07
CA ILE A 341 -26.84 11.05 16.43
C ILE A 341 -27.31 9.90 17.33
N GLN A 342 -28.21 9.05 16.82
CA GLN A 342 -28.72 7.89 17.54
C GLN A 342 -27.63 6.88 17.88
N LEU A 343 -26.77 6.51 16.91
CA LEU A 343 -25.75 5.48 17.10
C LEU A 343 -24.49 5.96 17.83
N THR A 344 -24.11 7.25 17.71
CA THR A 344 -22.86 7.77 18.28
C THR A 344 -23.03 8.63 19.52
N LEU A 345 -24.16 9.33 19.70
CA LEU A 345 -24.36 10.27 20.81
C LEU A 345 -25.43 9.78 21.79
N LYS A 346 -26.50 9.14 21.29
CA LYS A 346 -27.60 8.64 22.13
C LYS A 346 -27.31 7.26 22.70
N ALA A 347 -27.13 6.26 21.85
CA ALA A 347 -26.93 4.86 22.26
C ALA A 347 -25.62 4.64 23.05
N GLU A 348 -24.58 5.46 22.84
CA GLU A 348 -23.34 5.42 23.63
C GLU A 348 -23.61 5.89 25.08
N GLN A 349 -24.36 6.98 25.27
CA GLN A 349 -24.68 7.52 26.59
C GLN A 349 -25.78 6.74 27.33
N GLU A 350 -26.78 6.22 26.60
CA GLU A 350 -27.80 5.32 27.16
C GLU A 350 -27.20 3.98 27.60
N GLU A 351 -26.16 3.49 26.93
CA GLU A 351 -25.42 2.31 27.37
C GLU A 351 -24.55 2.61 28.60
N TYR A 352 -23.81 3.72 28.65
CA TYR A 352 -23.06 4.11 29.85
C TYR A 352 -23.95 4.25 31.09
N ALA A 353 -25.16 4.82 30.94
CA ALA A 353 -26.14 4.91 32.03
C ALA A 353 -26.67 3.54 32.47
N ARG A 354 -26.94 2.63 31.51
CA ARG A 354 -27.40 1.25 31.79
C ARG A 354 -26.32 0.40 32.46
N GLU A 355 -25.08 0.56 32.02
CA GLU A 355 -23.89 -0.16 32.51
C GLU A 355 -23.28 0.45 33.77
N GLN A 356 -23.94 1.46 34.36
CA GLN A 356 -23.54 2.15 35.61
C GLN A 356 -22.13 2.75 35.55
N ILE A 357 -21.69 3.16 34.36
CA ILE A 357 -20.40 3.80 34.11
C ILE A 357 -20.46 5.26 34.61
N GLN A 358 -19.35 5.75 35.18
CA GLN A 358 -19.27 7.11 35.71
C GLN A 358 -19.19 8.14 34.57
N TRP A 359 -20.36 8.56 34.09
CA TRP A 359 -20.52 9.42 32.92
C TRP A 359 -21.24 10.74 33.24
N THR A 360 -20.82 11.83 32.58
CA THR A 360 -21.52 13.12 32.61
C THR A 360 -22.22 13.36 31.26
N PRO A 361 -23.57 13.33 31.20
CA PRO A 361 -24.29 13.45 29.93
C PRO A 361 -23.96 14.73 29.14
N ILE A 362 -23.41 14.53 27.94
CA ILE A 362 -23.08 15.58 26.98
C ILE A 362 -24.35 15.91 26.18
N LYS A 363 -24.83 17.15 26.33
CA LYS A 363 -25.98 17.68 25.59
C LYS A 363 -25.65 17.79 24.09
N TYR A 364 -26.55 17.28 23.26
CA TYR A 364 -26.55 17.40 21.80
C TYR A 364 -27.95 17.84 21.33
N PHE A 365 -28.08 18.23 20.06
CA PHE A 365 -29.37 18.49 19.42
C PHE A 365 -29.87 17.21 18.72
N ASP A 366 -31.07 16.75 19.06
CA ASP A 366 -31.73 15.58 18.44
C ASP A 366 -32.59 16.07 17.27
N ASN A 367 -32.16 15.83 16.02
CA ASN A 367 -32.81 16.38 14.82
C ASN A 367 -34.04 15.59 14.37
N LYS A 368 -34.52 14.63 15.18
CA LYS A 368 -35.75 13.87 14.92
C LYS A 368 -36.95 14.78 14.70
N VAL A 369 -37.04 15.93 15.38
CA VAL A 369 -38.11 16.92 15.20
C VAL A 369 -38.18 17.47 13.77
N VAL A 370 -37.06 17.53 13.04
CA VAL A 370 -37.00 17.94 11.63
C VAL A 370 -37.39 16.79 10.70
N CYS A 371 -36.96 15.56 11.03
CA CYS A 371 -37.41 14.36 10.32
C CYS A 371 -38.94 14.18 10.44
N ASP A 372 -39.46 14.32 11.67
CA ASP A 372 -40.87 14.23 12.02
C ASP A 372 -41.72 15.25 11.24
N LEU A 373 -41.31 16.52 11.24
CA LEU A 373 -41.95 17.58 10.45
C LEU A 373 -42.14 17.19 8.98
N ILE A 374 -41.14 16.54 8.37
CA ILE A 374 -41.17 16.19 6.95
C ILE A 374 -41.96 14.90 6.71
N GLU A 375 -41.72 13.86 7.52
CA GLU A 375 -42.18 12.50 7.22
C GLU A 375 -43.51 12.10 7.86
N GLN A 376 -43.97 12.74 8.93
CA GLN A 376 -45.14 12.27 9.67
C GLN A 376 -46.44 12.28 8.85
N ILE A 377 -47.30 11.30 9.13
CA ILE A 377 -48.64 11.15 8.53
C ILE A 377 -49.70 11.68 9.50
N ARG A 378 -49.51 11.50 10.82
CA ARG A 378 -50.34 12.08 11.87
C ARG A 378 -49.47 12.45 13.09
N PRO A 379 -49.34 13.75 13.45
CA PRO A 379 -49.83 14.93 12.74
C PRO A 379 -49.30 15.03 11.30
N VAL A 380 -49.93 15.87 10.47
CA VAL A 380 -49.63 15.97 9.05
C VAL A 380 -48.27 16.65 8.85
N GLY A 381 -47.28 15.91 8.36
CA GLY A 381 -45.98 16.44 7.92
C GLY A 381 -45.97 16.93 6.48
N ILE A 382 -44.85 17.51 6.04
CA ILE A 382 -44.69 18.17 4.73
C ILE A 382 -45.11 17.26 3.55
N PHE A 383 -44.59 16.04 3.46
CA PHE A 383 -44.94 15.13 2.36
C PHE A 383 -46.43 14.73 2.37
N SER A 384 -47.01 14.63 3.57
CA SER A 384 -48.42 14.25 3.75
C SER A 384 -49.35 15.39 3.31
N ALA A 385 -49.02 16.64 3.64
CA ALA A 385 -49.75 17.81 3.16
C ALA A 385 -49.65 17.99 1.63
N MET A 386 -48.50 17.72 1.01
CA MET A 386 -48.40 17.68 -0.46
C MET A 386 -49.34 16.63 -1.05
N LYS A 387 -49.38 15.43 -0.47
CA LYS A 387 -50.25 14.34 -0.92
C LYS A 387 -51.73 14.68 -0.78
N ASP A 388 -52.16 15.23 0.36
CA ASP A 388 -53.55 15.63 0.58
C ASP A 388 -53.98 16.79 -0.34
N ALA A 389 -53.08 17.74 -0.65
CA ALA A 389 -53.35 18.78 -1.65
C ALA A 389 -53.50 18.22 -3.07
N THR A 390 -52.72 17.20 -3.46
CA THR A 390 -52.92 16.48 -4.74
C THR A 390 -54.21 15.64 -4.77
N LYS A 391 -54.89 15.48 -3.63
CA LYS A 391 -56.13 14.71 -3.49
C LYS A 391 -57.40 15.58 -3.57
N THR A 392 -57.32 16.87 -3.28
CA THR A 392 -58.48 17.78 -3.32
C THR A 392 -58.66 18.50 -4.66
N ALA A 393 -57.58 18.80 -5.38
CA ALA A 393 -57.61 19.66 -6.57
C ALA A 393 -56.97 19.02 -7.82
N HIS A 394 -57.14 17.70 -7.99
CA HIS A 394 -56.45 16.78 -8.93
C HIS A 394 -56.04 17.29 -10.34
N ALA A 395 -56.73 18.28 -10.91
CA ALA A 395 -56.62 18.73 -12.30
C ALA A 395 -55.85 20.06 -12.53
N ASP A 396 -55.78 20.96 -11.54
CA ASP A 396 -55.00 22.22 -11.60
C ASP A 396 -53.81 22.14 -10.62
N PRO A 397 -52.56 21.99 -11.11
CA PRO A 397 -51.36 22.01 -10.27
C PRO A 397 -51.26 23.27 -9.41
N ALA A 398 -51.67 24.44 -9.94
CA ALA A 398 -51.61 25.68 -9.21
C ALA A 398 -52.66 25.74 -8.07
N ALA A 399 -53.78 25.03 -8.19
CA ALA A 399 -54.73 24.84 -7.09
C ALA A 399 -54.16 23.91 -6.02
N CYS A 400 -53.53 22.80 -6.41
CA CYS A 400 -52.81 21.92 -5.47
C CYS A 400 -51.73 22.70 -4.69
N ASP A 401 -50.88 23.47 -5.38
CA ASP A 401 -49.84 24.29 -4.75
C ASP A 401 -50.42 25.35 -3.79
N ARG A 402 -51.54 26.01 -4.17
CA ARG A 402 -52.27 26.95 -3.28
C ARG A 402 -52.83 26.26 -2.04
N THR A 403 -53.46 25.09 -2.17
CA THR A 403 -53.99 24.32 -1.05
C THR A 403 -52.87 23.79 -0.15
N PHE A 404 -51.75 23.33 -0.71
CA PHE A 404 -50.58 22.93 0.06
C PHE A 404 -50.01 24.11 0.86
N MET A 405 -49.91 25.33 0.29
CA MET A 405 -49.54 26.53 1.06
C MET A 405 -50.52 26.85 2.19
N GLN A 406 -51.82 26.63 2.01
CA GLN A 406 -52.80 26.80 3.10
C GLN A 406 -52.54 25.81 4.24
N SER A 407 -52.24 24.54 3.93
CA SER A 407 -51.84 23.54 4.93
C SER A 407 -50.55 23.94 5.65
N ILE A 408 -49.52 24.38 4.91
CA ILE A 408 -48.22 24.82 5.46
C ILE A 408 -48.37 26.05 6.36
N ASN A 409 -49.22 27.02 5.99
CA ASN A 409 -49.55 28.17 6.84
C ASN A 409 -50.30 27.78 8.12
N GLY A 410 -51.04 26.66 8.11
CA GLY A 410 -51.71 26.10 9.28
C GLY A 410 -50.80 25.28 10.20
N MET A 411 -49.56 24.96 9.79
CA MET A 411 -48.61 24.20 10.60
C MET A 411 -47.78 25.12 11.50
N SER A 412 -47.94 24.99 12.82
CA SER A 412 -47.07 25.63 13.81
C SER A 412 -45.98 24.65 14.27
N HIS A 413 -44.73 24.90 13.86
CA HIS A 413 -43.58 24.10 14.27
C HIS A 413 -42.28 24.93 14.29
N ALA A 414 -41.43 24.75 15.31
CA ALA A 414 -40.25 25.60 15.53
C ALA A 414 -39.21 25.57 14.37
N HIS A 415 -39.19 24.50 13.58
CA HIS A 415 -38.30 24.32 12.43
C HIS A 415 -38.98 24.62 11.08
N LEU A 416 -40.22 25.10 11.07
CA LEU A 416 -40.92 25.55 9.86
C LEU A 416 -41.10 27.08 9.92
N THR A 417 -40.96 27.75 8.78
CA THR A 417 -41.33 29.18 8.66
C THR A 417 -41.97 29.42 7.28
N PRO A 418 -43.32 29.45 7.20
CA PRO A 418 -44.03 29.77 5.97
C PRO A 418 -43.74 31.19 5.48
N ARG A 419 -43.77 31.40 4.16
CA ARG A 419 -43.69 32.69 3.48
C ARG A 419 -44.65 32.71 2.29
N GLN A 420 -44.78 33.83 1.59
CA GLN A 420 -45.59 33.90 0.38
C GLN A 420 -44.89 33.11 -0.76
N GLY A 421 -45.55 32.07 -1.27
CA GLY A 421 -45.06 31.21 -2.37
C GLY A 421 -43.90 30.24 -2.04
N ASN A 422 -43.26 30.40 -0.88
CA ASN A 422 -42.12 29.61 -0.43
C ASN A 422 -42.31 29.19 1.05
N PHE A 423 -41.61 28.16 1.51
CA PHE A 423 -41.47 27.85 2.93
C PHE A 423 -40.00 27.58 3.30
N ILE A 424 -39.63 27.86 4.55
CA ILE A 424 -38.29 27.59 5.08
C ILE A 424 -38.36 26.40 6.03
N ILE A 425 -37.45 25.43 5.88
CA ILE A 425 -37.15 24.42 6.90
C ILE A 425 -35.78 24.69 7.50
N LYS A 426 -35.71 24.65 8.84
CA LYS A 426 -34.47 24.75 9.61
C LYS A 426 -33.86 23.37 9.80
N HIS A 427 -33.11 22.93 8.79
CA HIS A 427 -32.38 21.66 8.78
C HIS A 427 -31.20 21.67 9.74
N TYR A 428 -30.63 20.50 10.07
CA TYR A 428 -29.37 20.43 10.81
C TYR A 428 -28.23 21.23 10.14
N ALA A 429 -28.26 21.35 8.81
CA ALA A 429 -27.30 22.09 7.98
C ALA A 429 -27.66 23.56 7.69
N GLY A 430 -28.74 24.07 8.29
CA GLY A 430 -29.18 25.48 8.18
C GLY A 430 -30.56 25.68 7.55
N ASP A 431 -30.94 26.94 7.39
CA ASP A 431 -32.25 27.33 6.88
C ASP A 431 -32.30 27.22 5.33
N VAL A 432 -33.12 26.31 4.80
CA VAL A 432 -33.33 26.13 3.36
C VAL A 432 -34.70 26.64 2.95
N THR A 433 -34.72 27.53 1.94
CA THR A 433 -35.96 28.08 1.37
C THR A 433 -36.39 27.25 0.16
N TYR A 434 -37.54 26.59 0.24
CA TYR A 434 -38.16 25.81 -0.83
C TYR A 434 -39.26 26.61 -1.52
N THR A 435 -39.27 26.58 -2.86
CA THR A 435 -40.33 27.18 -3.68
C THR A 435 -41.42 26.17 -3.99
N VAL A 436 -42.68 26.61 -3.85
CA VAL A 436 -43.84 25.72 -3.90
C VAL A 436 -44.42 25.55 -5.31
N GLU A 437 -44.13 26.45 -6.23
CA GLU A 437 -44.48 26.32 -7.66
C GLU A 437 -44.04 24.96 -8.24
N GLY A 438 -45.01 24.15 -8.65
CA GLY A 438 -44.84 22.82 -9.23
C GLY A 438 -44.50 21.72 -8.21
N ILE A 439 -44.44 22.00 -6.91
CA ILE A 439 -43.96 21.04 -5.91
C ILE A 439 -44.95 19.89 -5.67
N THR A 440 -46.25 20.15 -5.79
CA THR A 440 -47.27 19.12 -5.57
C THR A 440 -47.36 18.12 -6.73
N ASP A 441 -47.22 18.57 -7.98
CA ASP A 441 -47.22 17.70 -9.16
C ASP A 441 -45.94 16.86 -9.24
N LYS A 442 -44.78 17.42 -8.87
CA LYS A 442 -43.53 16.65 -8.67
C LYS A 442 -43.66 15.57 -7.60
N ASN A 443 -44.41 15.81 -6.52
CA ASN A 443 -44.70 14.78 -5.51
C ASN A 443 -45.67 13.72 -6.05
N LYS A 444 -46.66 14.10 -6.85
CA LYS A 444 -47.67 13.20 -7.45
C LYS A 444 -47.04 12.12 -8.33
N ASP A 445 -46.02 12.47 -9.11
CA ASP A 445 -45.17 11.58 -9.91
C ASP A 445 -45.93 10.50 -10.72
N GLN A 446 -47.05 10.89 -11.34
CA GLN A 446 -47.97 9.98 -12.01
C GLN A 446 -48.03 10.24 -13.52
N LEU A 447 -47.63 9.25 -14.31
CA LEU A 447 -47.84 9.25 -15.76
C LEU A 447 -49.33 9.32 -16.12
N LEU A 448 -49.64 10.05 -17.19
CA LEU A 448 -51.00 10.13 -17.74
C LEU A 448 -51.40 8.79 -18.38
N LYS A 449 -52.69 8.43 -18.29
CA LYS A 449 -53.24 7.20 -18.89
C LYS A 449 -52.95 7.10 -20.40
N GLY A 450 -52.96 8.21 -21.14
CA GLY A 450 -52.63 8.25 -22.57
C GLY A 450 -51.22 7.75 -22.88
N LEU A 451 -50.21 8.23 -22.16
CA LEU A 451 -48.82 7.76 -22.28
C LEU A 451 -48.67 6.28 -21.90
N LEU A 452 -49.41 5.81 -20.89
CA LEU A 452 -49.36 4.40 -20.50
C LEU A 452 -50.00 3.49 -21.56
N ASN A 453 -51.11 3.91 -22.17
CA ASN A 453 -51.74 3.22 -23.29
C ASN A 453 -50.83 3.22 -24.55
N LEU A 454 -50.06 4.28 -24.77
CA LEU A 454 -49.11 4.37 -25.89
C LEU A 454 -48.06 3.25 -25.83
N PHE A 455 -47.47 2.99 -24.66
CA PHE A 455 -46.47 1.91 -24.51
C PHE A 455 -47.05 0.52 -24.84
N GLN A 456 -48.33 0.27 -24.54
CA GLN A 456 -48.99 -1.00 -24.89
C GLN A 456 -49.07 -1.26 -26.41
N HIS A 457 -48.94 -0.22 -27.23
CA HIS A 457 -48.98 -0.30 -28.70
C HIS A 457 -47.59 -0.35 -29.35
N SER A 458 -46.51 -0.31 -28.57
CA SER A 458 -45.14 -0.42 -29.09
C SER A 458 -44.88 -1.81 -29.66
N GLY A 459 -44.19 -1.90 -30.80
CA GLY A 459 -43.58 -3.14 -31.28
C GLY A 459 -42.35 -3.59 -30.48
N ASN A 460 -41.75 -2.69 -29.71
CA ASN A 460 -40.45 -2.88 -29.11
C ASN A 460 -40.54 -3.61 -27.76
N GLN A 461 -39.98 -4.82 -27.70
CA GLN A 461 -40.02 -5.67 -26.50
C GLN A 461 -39.25 -5.08 -25.29
N PHE A 462 -38.27 -4.21 -25.52
CA PHE A 462 -37.56 -3.51 -24.45
C PHE A 462 -38.44 -2.40 -23.84
N VAL A 463 -39.21 -1.66 -24.65
CA VAL A 463 -40.23 -0.72 -24.14
C VAL A 463 -41.25 -1.42 -23.25
N HIS A 464 -41.76 -2.59 -23.64
CA HIS A 464 -42.63 -3.42 -22.77
C HIS A 464 -41.92 -3.90 -21.50
N THR A 465 -40.61 -4.13 -21.55
CA THR A 465 -39.80 -4.49 -20.38
C THR A 465 -39.60 -3.32 -19.41
N LEU A 466 -39.50 -2.08 -19.92
CA LEU A 466 -39.44 -0.86 -19.13
C LEU A 466 -40.83 -0.44 -18.58
N PHE A 467 -41.92 -0.84 -19.22
CA PHE A 467 -43.30 -0.52 -18.82
C PHE A 467 -44.19 -1.77 -18.65
N PRO A 468 -43.83 -2.75 -17.79
CA PRO A 468 -44.40 -4.10 -17.78
C PRO A 468 -45.77 -4.22 -17.09
N ARG A 469 -46.43 -3.10 -16.74
CA ARG A 469 -47.70 -3.09 -16.01
C ARG A 469 -48.86 -2.84 -16.97
N PRO A 470 -49.83 -3.77 -17.12
CA PRO A 470 -51.07 -3.49 -17.81
C PRO A 470 -51.77 -2.25 -17.23
N VAL A 471 -52.31 -1.40 -18.10
CA VAL A 471 -53.04 -0.20 -17.66
C VAL A 471 -54.42 -0.61 -17.16
N ASP A 472 -54.52 -0.84 -15.86
CA ASP A 472 -55.81 -1.00 -15.19
C ASP A 472 -56.58 0.34 -15.27
N GLN A 473 -57.54 0.40 -16.18
CA GLN A 473 -58.28 1.62 -16.48
C GLN A 473 -59.26 2.01 -15.36
N ASP A 474 -59.70 1.04 -14.56
CA ASP A 474 -60.65 1.22 -13.45
C ASP A 474 -59.96 1.46 -12.08
N ASN A 475 -58.65 1.24 -11.97
CA ASN A 475 -57.93 1.44 -10.71
C ASN A 475 -57.90 2.92 -10.27
N ARG A 476 -58.78 3.24 -9.34
CA ARG A 476 -58.95 4.56 -8.72
C ARG A 476 -58.09 4.78 -7.46
N LYS A 477 -57.29 3.80 -7.04
CA LYS A 477 -56.35 4.01 -5.93
C LYS A 477 -55.24 4.93 -6.43
N GLN A 478 -55.05 6.09 -5.80
CA GLN A 478 -53.89 6.92 -6.06
C GLN A 478 -52.61 6.08 -5.85
N PRO A 479 -51.66 6.08 -6.81
CA PRO A 479 -50.36 5.44 -6.61
C PRO A 479 -49.61 6.10 -5.44
N PRO A 480 -48.62 5.42 -4.83
CA PRO A 480 -47.76 6.03 -3.83
C PRO A 480 -47.01 7.23 -4.43
N SER A 481 -47.00 8.35 -3.71
CA SER A 481 -46.33 9.57 -4.18
C SER A 481 -44.81 9.40 -4.15
N ALA A 482 -44.06 10.27 -4.82
CA ALA A 482 -42.60 10.28 -4.70
C ALA A 482 -42.15 10.51 -3.25
N GLY A 483 -42.90 11.31 -2.47
CA GLY A 483 -42.75 11.47 -1.02
C GLY A 483 -42.97 10.17 -0.22
N ASP A 484 -43.94 9.34 -0.61
CA ASP A 484 -44.12 8.01 -0.01
C ASP A 484 -42.98 7.05 -0.38
N ARG A 485 -42.55 7.04 -1.65
CA ARG A 485 -41.43 6.22 -2.14
C ARG A 485 -40.14 6.55 -1.38
N ILE A 486 -39.76 7.82 -1.28
CA ILE A 486 -38.53 8.23 -0.57
C ILE A 486 -38.63 7.98 0.93
N ARG A 487 -39.80 8.14 1.56
CA ARG A 487 -40.03 7.77 2.97
C ARG A 487 -39.79 6.28 3.19
N ALA A 488 -40.33 5.42 2.32
CA ALA A 488 -40.16 3.97 2.41
C ALA A 488 -38.68 3.55 2.21
N SER A 489 -38.04 4.03 1.14
CA SER A 489 -36.63 3.73 0.85
C SER A 489 -35.68 4.24 1.94
N ALA A 490 -35.90 5.44 2.49
CA ALA A 490 -35.08 5.98 3.57
C ALA A 490 -35.20 5.15 4.86
N ASN A 491 -36.40 4.69 5.22
CA ASN A 491 -36.59 3.85 6.41
C ASN A 491 -36.04 2.43 6.19
N ALA A 492 -36.19 1.84 5.00
CA ALA A 492 -35.53 0.56 4.68
C ALA A 492 -33.99 0.65 4.75
N LEU A 493 -33.41 1.79 4.35
CA LEU A 493 -31.98 2.08 4.52
C LEU A 493 -31.61 2.22 6.01
N VAL A 494 -32.40 2.94 6.82
CA VAL A 494 -32.21 3.02 8.29
C VAL A 494 -32.19 1.62 8.90
N ASP A 495 -33.21 0.79 8.62
CA ASP A 495 -33.34 -0.57 9.15
C ASP A 495 -32.22 -1.52 8.68
N THR A 496 -31.52 -1.17 7.60
CA THR A 496 -30.35 -1.91 7.11
C THR A 496 -29.08 -1.43 7.80
N LEU A 497 -28.91 -0.11 7.95
CA LEU A 497 -27.76 0.50 8.63
C LEU A 497 -27.74 0.21 10.14
N MET A 498 -28.89 0.00 10.77
CA MET A 498 -29.00 -0.40 12.19
C MET A 498 -28.62 -1.88 12.43
N LYS A 499 -28.42 -2.69 11.37
CA LYS A 499 -28.05 -4.11 11.44
C LYS A 499 -26.56 -4.37 11.11
N CYS A 500 -25.75 -3.32 10.99
CA CYS A 500 -24.33 -3.40 10.71
C CYS A 500 -23.53 -2.44 11.58
N GLN A 501 -22.24 -2.75 11.79
CA GLN A 501 -21.32 -1.89 12.53
C GLN A 501 -20.93 -0.68 11.64
N PRO A 502 -21.20 0.56 12.09
CA PRO A 502 -21.03 1.73 11.25
C PRO A 502 -19.61 2.31 11.33
N SER A 503 -19.00 2.52 10.16
CA SER A 503 -17.78 3.30 9.96
C SER A 503 -18.13 4.62 9.28
N TYR A 504 -17.67 5.76 9.82
CA TYR A 504 -18.08 7.08 9.37
C TYR A 504 -16.97 7.84 8.64
N ILE A 505 -17.31 8.44 7.50
CA ILE A 505 -16.45 9.35 6.75
C ILE A 505 -17.18 10.69 6.58
N ARG A 506 -16.56 11.75 7.08
CA ARG A 506 -17.02 13.13 6.95
C ARG A 506 -16.12 13.86 5.96
N THR A 507 -16.61 14.05 4.75
CA THR A 507 -15.94 14.79 3.68
C THR A 507 -16.24 16.28 3.81
N ILE A 508 -15.27 17.14 3.48
CA ILE A 508 -15.33 18.60 3.62
C ILE A 508 -14.88 19.23 2.30
N LYS A 509 -15.66 20.19 1.80
CA LYS A 509 -15.34 20.99 0.62
C LYS A 509 -14.50 22.21 1.03
N PRO A 510 -13.27 22.39 0.52
CA PRO A 510 -12.39 23.48 0.96
C PRO A 510 -12.74 24.83 0.34
N ASN A 511 -13.29 24.85 -0.89
CA ASN A 511 -13.70 26.06 -1.62
C ASN A 511 -14.78 25.70 -2.67
N GLU A 512 -15.52 26.69 -3.17
CA GLU A 512 -16.49 26.49 -4.27
C GLU A 512 -15.85 26.55 -5.66
N ASN A 513 -14.67 27.17 -5.78
CA ASN A 513 -13.98 27.43 -7.05
C ASN A 513 -13.29 26.22 -7.68
N LYS A 514 -13.36 25.03 -7.04
CA LYS A 514 -12.68 23.78 -7.43
C LYS A 514 -11.14 23.90 -7.46
N SER A 515 -10.60 24.89 -6.74
CA SER A 515 -9.16 25.15 -6.66
C SER A 515 -8.46 24.12 -5.76
N PRO A 516 -7.27 23.60 -6.14
CA PRO A 516 -6.49 22.69 -5.30
C PRO A 516 -5.71 23.40 -4.17
N THR A 517 -5.62 24.74 -4.19
CA THR A 517 -4.81 25.53 -3.24
C THR A 517 -5.62 26.47 -2.35
N GLU A 518 -6.89 26.74 -2.67
CA GLU A 518 -7.74 27.65 -1.90
C GLU A 518 -8.41 26.94 -0.71
N TYR A 519 -8.40 27.58 0.46
CA TYR A 519 -9.10 27.11 1.65
C TYR A 519 -9.96 28.24 2.24
N ASN A 520 -11.28 28.11 2.08
CA ASN A 520 -12.27 29.08 2.54
C ASN A 520 -12.66 28.79 4.00
N SER A 521 -11.93 29.40 4.95
CA SER A 521 -12.14 29.20 6.38
C SER A 521 -13.58 29.42 6.87
N PRO A 522 -14.34 30.44 6.41
CA PRO A 522 -15.78 30.56 6.73
C PRO A 522 -16.62 29.35 6.30
N ASN A 523 -16.50 28.90 5.05
CA ASN A 523 -17.29 27.78 4.53
C ASN A 523 -16.91 26.44 5.18
N VAL A 524 -15.62 26.22 5.48
CA VAL A 524 -15.20 25.03 6.21
C VAL A 524 -15.64 25.09 7.68
N LEU A 525 -15.63 26.27 8.33
CA LEU A 525 -16.17 26.44 9.67
C LEU A 525 -17.69 26.21 9.72
N HIS A 526 -18.43 26.55 8.66
CA HIS A 526 -19.84 26.21 8.52
C HIS A 526 -20.04 24.69 8.51
N GLN A 527 -19.28 23.98 7.67
CA GLN A 527 -19.30 22.51 7.59
C GLN A 527 -18.93 21.83 8.91
N ILE A 528 -17.88 22.30 9.60
CA ILE A 528 -17.46 21.78 10.92
C ILE A 528 -18.59 21.87 11.95
N LYS A 529 -19.33 22.99 11.96
CA LYS A 529 -20.47 23.20 12.86
C LYS A 529 -21.61 22.24 12.55
N TYR A 530 -22.13 22.24 11.32
CA TYR A 530 -23.35 21.47 11.04
C TYR A 530 -23.12 19.95 11.00
N LEU A 531 -21.93 19.48 10.64
CA LEU A 531 -21.57 18.06 10.73
C LEU A 531 -21.40 17.57 12.18
N GLY A 532 -21.50 18.47 13.18
CA GLY A 532 -21.39 18.15 14.60
C GLY A 532 -19.98 17.71 15.03
N LEU A 533 -18.93 18.14 14.31
CA LEU A 533 -17.58 17.60 14.51
C LEU A 533 -17.00 17.96 15.89
N GLN A 534 -17.40 19.11 16.45
CA GLN A 534 -17.00 19.52 17.79
C GLN A 534 -17.60 18.60 18.87
N GLU A 535 -18.87 18.24 18.72
CA GLU A 535 -19.62 17.36 19.62
C GLU A 535 -19.07 15.93 19.54
N ASN A 536 -18.76 15.47 18.33
CA ASN A 536 -18.08 14.20 18.08
C ASN A 536 -16.71 14.13 18.76
N VAL A 537 -15.90 15.19 18.64
CA VAL A 537 -14.58 15.26 19.30
C VAL A 537 -14.71 15.34 20.83
N ARG A 538 -15.76 15.98 21.36
CA ARG A 538 -16.04 15.98 22.81
C ARG A 538 -16.37 14.58 23.32
N ILE A 539 -17.34 13.90 22.70
CA ILE A 539 -17.76 12.55 23.10
C ILE A 539 -16.62 11.55 22.92
N ARG A 540 -15.92 11.53 21.78
CA ARG A 540 -14.77 10.64 21.54
C ARG A 540 -13.52 10.93 22.38
N ARG A 541 -13.45 12.06 23.11
CA ARG A 541 -12.37 12.36 24.07
C ARG A 541 -12.75 12.07 25.52
N ALA A 542 -14.04 12.00 25.84
CA ALA A 542 -14.52 11.70 27.18
C ALA A 542 -14.89 10.21 27.33
N GLY A 543 -15.49 9.62 26.30
CA GLY A 543 -15.95 8.24 26.27
C GLY A 543 -14.84 7.21 26.08
N PHE A 544 -15.25 5.95 26.07
CA PHE A 544 -14.38 4.79 25.93
C PHE A 544 -14.22 4.41 24.45
N ALA A 545 -12.98 4.22 24.00
CA ALA A 545 -12.67 3.89 22.61
C ALA A 545 -13.18 2.51 22.17
N TYR A 546 -13.40 1.59 23.11
CA TYR A 546 -13.92 0.25 22.84
C TYR A 546 -14.87 -0.21 23.94
N ARG A 547 -15.86 -1.00 23.52
CA ARG A 547 -16.91 -1.62 24.34
C ARG A 547 -17.22 -2.99 23.77
N GLN A 548 -17.37 -4.00 24.63
CA GLN A 548 -17.70 -5.36 24.19
C GLN A 548 -18.45 -6.11 25.29
N ASP A 549 -19.41 -6.93 24.89
CA ASP A 549 -20.13 -7.83 25.78
C ASP A 549 -19.15 -8.87 26.37
N PHE A 550 -19.30 -9.26 27.65
CA PHE A 550 -18.28 -10.10 28.32
C PHE A 550 -17.96 -11.39 27.55
N ASP A 551 -18.96 -12.04 26.97
CA ASP A 551 -18.78 -13.32 26.27
C ASP A 551 -17.98 -13.12 24.97
N LYS A 552 -18.37 -12.15 24.13
CA LYS A 552 -17.59 -11.73 22.94
C LYS A 552 -16.16 -11.28 23.30
N PHE A 553 -15.95 -10.66 24.47
CA PHE A 553 -14.60 -10.30 24.93
C PHE A 553 -13.76 -11.53 25.29
N VAL A 554 -14.34 -12.49 26.00
CA VAL A 554 -13.68 -13.76 26.33
C VAL A 554 -13.33 -14.53 25.05
N ASP A 555 -14.30 -14.76 24.16
CA ASP A 555 -14.09 -15.47 22.88
C ASP A 555 -12.97 -14.85 22.03
N ARG A 556 -12.84 -13.51 22.06
CA ARG A 556 -11.78 -12.79 21.34
C ARG A 556 -10.42 -12.90 22.00
N PHE A 557 -10.35 -12.75 23.33
CA PHE A 557 -9.12 -12.47 24.07
C PHE A 557 -8.67 -13.53 25.08
N PHE A 558 -9.36 -14.66 25.23
CA PHE A 558 -8.98 -15.73 26.18
C PHE A 558 -7.54 -16.23 26.01
N LEU A 559 -7.01 -16.20 24.78
CA LEU A 559 -5.62 -16.54 24.44
C LEU A 559 -4.57 -15.67 25.17
N LEU A 560 -4.96 -14.51 25.71
CA LEU A 560 -4.03 -13.57 26.34
C LEU A 560 -3.71 -13.89 27.80
N SER A 561 -4.61 -14.56 28.54
CA SER A 561 -4.35 -15.01 29.91
C SER A 561 -3.94 -16.49 29.95
N PRO A 562 -2.83 -16.84 30.61
CA PRO A 562 -2.46 -18.22 30.90
C PRO A 562 -3.43 -18.96 31.84
N ALA A 563 -4.41 -18.26 32.42
CA ALA A 563 -5.44 -18.83 33.28
C ALA A 563 -6.75 -19.12 32.51
N THR A 564 -7.05 -18.39 31.44
CA THR A 564 -8.22 -18.65 30.56
C THR A 564 -7.88 -19.46 29.31
N SER A 565 -6.61 -19.65 28.97
CA SER A 565 -6.20 -20.52 27.85
C SER A 565 -5.07 -21.48 28.20
N TYR A 566 -5.33 -22.76 27.94
CA TYR A 566 -4.32 -23.81 27.88
C TYR A 566 -4.17 -24.30 26.44
N ALA A 567 -2.92 -24.41 25.95
CA ALA A 567 -2.56 -24.87 24.60
C ALA A 567 -3.18 -24.14 23.38
N GLY A 568 -4.00 -23.09 23.59
CA GLY A 568 -4.76 -22.39 22.56
C GLY A 568 -6.27 -22.71 22.57
N GLU A 569 -6.69 -23.61 23.46
CA GLU A 569 -8.10 -23.89 23.77
C GLU A 569 -8.57 -22.97 24.92
N PHE A 570 -9.88 -22.80 25.05
CA PHE A 570 -10.48 -22.02 26.15
C PHE A 570 -10.72 -22.92 27.36
N THR A 571 -10.22 -22.51 28.51
CA THR A 571 -10.28 -23.28 29.76
C THR A 571 -10.50 -22.35 30.94
N TRP A 572 -11.74 -22.26 31.45
CA TRP A 572 -12.09 -21.43 32.61
C TRP A 572 -13.29 -22.02 33.36
N GLU A 573 -13.23 -22.03 34.69
CA GLU A 573 -14.27 -22.61 35.58
C GLU A 573 -15.16 -21.54 36.25
N GLY A 574 -14.85 -20.25 36.08
CA GLY A 574 -15.59 -19.13 36.67
C GLY A 574 -16.57 -18.46 35.71
N THR A 575 -17.17 -17.34 36.13
CA THR A 575 -18.03 -16.51 35.26
C THR A 575 -17.22 -15.81 34.16
N THR A 576 -17.89 -15.41 33.06
CA THR A 576 -17.24 -14.67 31.96
C THR A 576 -16.77 -13.29 32.40
N GLU A 577 -17.52 -12.58 33.25
CA GLU A 577 -17.07 -11.35 33.92
C GLU A 577 -15.73 -11.54 34.67
N ALA A 578 -15.57 -12.65 35.40
CA ALA A 578 -14.33 -12.98 36.10
C ALA A 578 -13.20 -13.35 35.13
N ALA A 579 -13.49 -14.02 34.01
CA ALA A 579 -12.52 -14.27 32.94
C ALA A 579 -12.01 -12.95 32.34
N VAL A 580 -12.90 -12.01 32.01
CA VAL A 580 -12.51 -10.68 31.48
C VAL A 580 -11.61 -9.93 32.48
N LYS A 581 -11.98 -9.89 33.76
CA LYS A 581 -11.14 -9.31 34.83
C LYS A 581 -9.77 -9.97 34.94
N GLN A 582 -9.69 -11.30 34.75
CA GLN A 582 -8.42 -12.03 34.80
C GLN A 582 -7.57 -11.81 33.52
N ILE A 583 -8.18 -11.68 32.34
CA ILE A 583 -7.52 -11.31 31.08
C ILE A 583 -6.92 -9.90 31.16
N LEU A 584 -7.69 -8.90 31.59
CA LEU A 584 -7.23 -7.50 31.74
C LEU A 584 -6.11 -7.37 32.79
N LYS A 585 -6.15 -8.20 33.84
CA LYS A 585 -5.12 -8.29 34.87
C LYS A 585 -3.83 -8.96 34.36
N ASP A 586 -3.91 -10.09 33.67
CA ASP A 586 -2.72 -10.83 33.20
C ASP A 586 -2.01 -10.12 32.05
N THR A 587 -2.76 -9.41 31.21
CA THR A 587 -2.22 -8.48 30.20
C THR A 587 -1.56 -7.24 30.81
N SER A 588 -1.64 -7.06 32.13
CA SER A 588 -0.96 -6.02 32.91
C SER A 588 -1.34 -4.58 32.53
N ILE A 589 -2.59 -4.37 32.08
CA ILE A 589 -3.10 -3.05 31.67
C ILE A 589 -3.47 -2.22 32.92
N PRO A 590 -3.10 -0.91 32.99
CA PRO A 590 -3.49 -0.01 34.08
C PRO A 590 -5.00 0.00 34.33
N LYS A 591 -5.43 0.14 35.59
CA LYS A 591 -6.86 0.13 35.96
C LYS A 591 -7.62 1.38 35.50
N GLU A 592 -6.88 2.41 35.13
CA GLU A 592 -7.35 3.70 34.67
C GLU A 592 -7.76 3.63 33.18
N GLU A 593 -7.32 2.58 32.49
CA GLU A 593 -7.52 2.32 31.05
C GLU A 593 -8.68 1.38 30.74
N TRP A 594 -9.29 0.74 31.74
CA TRP A 594 -10.46 -0.11 31.55
C TRP A 594 -11.48 0.03 32.68
N GLN A 595 -12.75 -0.16 32.35
CA GLN A 595 -13.84 -0.18 33.31
C GLN A 595 -14.79 -1.34 33.01
N MET A 596 -15.29 -1.98 34.06
CA MET A 596 -16.32 -3.01 33.96
C MET A 596 -17.69 -2.36 34.19
N GLY A 597 -18.63 -2.62 33.29
CA GLY A 597 -20.05 -2.39 33.52
C GLY A 597 -20.72 -3.59 34.20
N VAL A 598 -22.01 -3.78 33.93
CA VAL A 598 -22.82 -4.90 34.46
C VAL A 598 -22.96 -6.06 33.47
N THR A 599 -22.83 -5.81 32.16
CA THR A 599 -22.75 -6.84 31.10
C THR A 599 -21.57 -6.66 30.14
N LYS A 600 -20.88 -5.51 30.18
CA LYS A 600 -19.85 -5.15 29.19
C LYS A 600 -18.53 -4.67 29.80
N ALA A 601 -17.46 -4.90 29.05
CA ALA A 601 -16.14 -4.36 29.35
C ALA A 601 -15.84 -3.16 28.43
N PHE A 602 -15.34 -2.09 29.04
CA PHE A 602 -15.01 -0.83 28.38
C PHE A 602 -13.51 -0.57 28.47
N ILE A 603 -12.90 -0.14 27.36
CA ILE A 603 -11.48 0.24 27.28
C ILE A 603 -11.36 1.67 26.79
N LYS A 604 -10.56 2.46 27.51
CA LYS A 604 -10.54 3.92 27.43
C LYS A 604 -9.71 4.42 26.26
N ALA A 605 -8.39 4.25 26.26
CA ALA A 605 -7.56 4.66 25.13
C ALA A 605 -7.62 3.62 23.99
N PRO A 606 -7.67 4.07 22.72
CA PRO A 606 -7.63 3.14 21.59
C PRO A 606 -6.30 2.36 21.52
N GLU A 607 -5.19 2.96 21.97
CA GLU A 607 -3.87 2.31 22.10
C GLU A 607 -3.95 1.03 22.92
N THR A 608 -4.74 1.03 24.00
CA THR A 608 -4.96 -0.10 24.91
C THR A 608 -5.69 -1.26 24.21
N LEU A 609 -6.74 -0.98 23.43
CA LEU A 609 -7.39 -2.00 22.58
C LEU A 609 -6.39 -2.60 21.59
N PHE A 610 -5.64 -1.75 20.90
CA PHE A 610 -4.76 -2.20 19.84
C PHE A 610 -3.54 -2.97 20.36
N ALA A 611 -3.12 -2.73 21.61
CA ALA A 611 -2.17 -3.59 22.30
C ALA A 611 -2.74 -5.02 22.52
N LEU A 612 -4.00 -5.15 22.96
CA LEU A 612 -4.66 -6.45 23.15
C LEU A 612 -4.78 -7.23 21.83
N GLU A 613 -5.32 -6.60 20.79
CA GLU A 613 -5.46 -7.24 19.46
C GLU A 613 -4.10 -7.65 18.87
N HIS A 614 -3.08 -6.79 19.00
CA HIS A 614 -1.73 -7.12 18.54
C HIS A 614 -1.07 -8.24 19.37
N MET A 615 -1.27 -8.26 20.68
CA MET A 615 -0.82 -9.39 21.53
C MET A 615 -1.50 -10.70 21.14
N ARG A 616 -2.78 -10.65 20.77
CA ARG A 616 -3.60 -11.79 20.35
C ARG A 616 -3.13 -12.33 19.00
N ASP A 617 -2.95 -11.47 18.00
CA ASP A 617 -2.45 -11.88 16.68
C ASP A 617 -0.98 -12.35 16.76
N ARG A 618 -0.20 -11.88 17.74
CA ARG A 618 1.14 -12.39 18.07
C ARG A 618 1.14 -13.73 18.81
N TYR A 619 0.02 -14.26 19.32
CA TYR A 619 -0.01 -15.48 20.14
C TYR A 619 0.67 -16.67 19.44
N TRP A 620 0.20 -17.04 18.25
CA TRP A 620 0.75 -18.17 17.50
C TRP A 620 2.20 -17.92 17.04
N HIS A 621 2.55 -16.67 16.72
CA HIS A 621 3.92 -16.26 16.41
C HIS A 621 4.88 -16.44 17.61
N ASN A 622 4.41 -16.15 18.82
CA ASN A 622 5.16 -16.34 20.06
C ASN A 622 5.36 -17.83 20.37
N MET A 623 4.35 -18.68 20.11
CA MET A 623 4.48 -20.14 20.25
C MET A 623 5.42 -20.74 19.21
N ALA A 624 5.32 -20.33 17.94
CA ALA A 624 6.28 -20.69 16.90
C ALA A 624 7.72 -20.27 17.27
N THR A 625 7.89 -19.07 17.82
CA THR A 625 9.19 -18.58 18.31
C THR A 625 9.75 -19.45 19.47
N ARG A 626 8.89 -19.91 20.38
CA ARG A 626 9.25 -20.83 21.47
C ARG A 626 9.78 -22.17 20.91
N ILE A 627 9.10 -22.73 19.90
CA ILE A 627 9.52 -23.96 19.21
C ILE A 627 10.85 -23.74 18.47
N GLN A 628 10.98 -22.65 17.70
CA GLN A 628 12.21 -22.32 16.96
C GLN A 628 13.45 -22.20 17.86
N ARG A 629 13.31 -21.62 19.06
CA ARG A 629 14.42 -21.53 20.04
C ARG A 629 14.93 -22.93 20.43
N MET A 630 14.03 -23.86 20.73
CA MET A 630 14.40 -25.23 21.11
C MET A 630 15.01 -26.01 19.94
N TRP A 631 14.46 -25.85 18.73
CA TRP A 631 15.02 -26.46 17.51
C TRP A 631 16.45 -25.98 17.21
N ARG A 632 16.69 -24.66 17.27
CA ARG A 632 18.03 -24.08 17.08
C ARG A 632 19.02 -24.58 18.13
N ALA A 633 18.60 -24.70 19.40
CA ALA A 633 19.43 -25.25 20.48
C ALA A 633 19.77 -26.74 20.25
N TYR A 634 18.81 -27.55 19.78
CA TYR A 634 19.03 -28.96 19.43
C TYR A 634 20.05 -29.10 18.28
N LEU A 635 19.92 -28.30 17.22
CA LEU A 635 20.88 -28.30 16.10
C LEU A 635 22.30 -27.91 16.54
N ALA A 636 22.43 -26.90 17.41
CA ALA A 636 23.72 -26.49 17.98
C ALA A 636 24.36 -27.62 18.82
N TYR A 637 23.58 -28.29 19.67
CA TYR A 637 24.04 -29.43 20.48
C TYR A 637 24.50 -30.62 19.63
N ARG A 638 23.78 -30.92 18.53
CA ARG A 638 24.15 -31.94 17.53
C ARG A 638 25.49 -31.60 16.86
N ALA A 639 25.68 -30.34 16.45
CA ALA A 639 26.93 -29.87 15.83
C ALA A 639 28.12 -29.87 16.81
N GLU A 640 27.91 -29.48 18.07
CA GLU A 640 28.96 -29.52 19.09
C GLU A 640 29.40 -30.97 19.37
N SER A 641 28.43 -31.89 19.46
CA SER A 641 28.68 -33.31 19.67
C SER A 641 29.54 -33.93 18.55
N ALA A 642 29.23 -33.65 17.29
CA ALA A 642 30.05 -34.05 16.14
C ALA A 642 31.46 -33.44 16.21
N THR A 643 31.56 -32.16 16.56
CA THR A 643 32.84 -31.43 16.70
C THR A 643 33.73 -32.05 17.78
N ARG A 644 33.17 -32.46 18.93
CA ARG A 644 33.91 -33.14 20.01
C ARG A 644 34.53 -34.46 19.52
N ILE A 645 33.77 -35.27 18.78
CA ILE A 645 34.24 -36.54 18.20
C ILE A 645 35.38 -36.30 17.19
N GLN A 646 35.21 -35.34 16.28
CA GLN A 646 36.24 -34.98 15.29
C GLN A 646 37.55 -34.50 15.94
N ARG A 647 37.47 -33.65 16.98
CA ARG A 647 38.66 -33.17 17.73
C ARG A 647 39.42 -34.33 18.38
N PHE A 648 38.71 -35.30 18.97
CA PHE A 648 39.33 -36.49 19.56
C PHE A 648 40.08 -37.33 18.51
N TRP A 649 39.44 -37.63 17.38
CA TRP A 649 40.04 -38.41 16.30
C TRP A 649 41.26 -37.74 15.68
N ARG A 650 41.20 -36.43 15.39
CA ARG A 650 42.35 -35.65 14.89
C ARG A 650 43.54 -35.74 15.86
N LYS A 651 43.30 -35.55 17.16
CA LYS A 651 44.33 -35.65 18.21
C LYS A 651 44.96 -37.04 18.31
N LYS A 652 44.21 -38.11 18.03
CA LYS A 652 44.72 -39.50 18.01
C LYS A 652 45.61 -39.77 16.79
N ARG A 653 45.25 -39.25 15.60
CA ARG A 653 45.97 -39.59 14.34
C ARG A 653 47.31 -38.88 14.19
N THR A 654 47.35 -37.54 14.24
CA THR A 654 48.55 -36.76 13.89
C THR A 654 49.52 -36.51 15.06
N GLY A 655 49.31 -37.18 16.20
CA GLY A 655 50.15 -37.02 17.40
C GLY A 655 51.34 -37.98 17.50
N ALA A 656 51.31 -39.11 16.79
CA ALA A 656 52.24 -40.22 17.00
C ALA A 656 53.58 -40.06 16.26
N GLU A 657 53.55 -39.63 15.00
CA GLU A 657 54.73 -39.48 14.12
C GLU A 657 55.82 -38.59 14.76
N TYR A 658 55.43 -37.44 15.30
CA TYR A 658 56.33 -36.49 15.97
C TYR A 658 56.91 -36.99 17.32
N LEU A 659 56.35 -38.07 17.88
CA LEU A 659 56.89 -38.74 19.07
C LEU A 659 57.88 -39.85 18.65
N GLN A 660 57.53 -40.65 17.64
CA GLN A 660 58.45 -41.61 17.02
C GLN A 660 59.73 -40.94 16.52
N LEU A 661 59.61 -39.77 15.88
CA LEU A 661 60.75 -38.99 15.40
C LEU A 661 61.65 -38.48 16.54
N ARG A 662 61.08 -38.09 17.69
CA ARG A 662 61.85 -37.76 18.91
C ARG A 662 62.61 -38.98 19.41
N ASP A 663 61.91 -40.10 19.55
CA ASP A 663 62.49 -41.30 20.17
C ASP A 663 63.60 -41.90 19.28
N HIS A 664 63.45 -41.85 17.95
CA HIS A 664 64.55 -42.11 17.02
C HIS A 664 65.71 -41.12 17.18
N GLY A 665 65.43 -39.82 17.24
CA GLY A 665 66.46 -38.81 17.49
C GLY A 665 67.21 -38.94 18.81
N HIS A 666 66.60 -39.61 19.80
CA HIS A 666 67.28 -39.95 21.04
C HIS A 666 68.28 -41.09 20.87
N GLN A 667 68.07 -42.00 19.91
CA GLN A 667 69.01 -43.06 19.51
C GLN A 667 70.23 -42.48 18.75
N VAL A 668 70.03 -41.46 17.90
CA VAL A 668 71.10 -40.82 17.10
C VAL A 668 72.29 -40.35 17.97
N LEU A 669 72.00 -39.82 19.17
CA LEU A 669 73.00 -39.41 20.17
C LEU A 669 73.20 -40.41 21.31
N GLY A 670 72.45 -41.52 21.32
CA GLY A 670 72.44 -42.49 22.41
C GLY A 670 73.82 -43.12 22.64
N GLY A 671 74.21 -43.26 23.90
CA GLY A 671 75.51 -43.81 24.31
C GLY A 671 76.73 -42.92 24.03
N ARG A 672 76.61 -41.91 23.15
CA ARG A 672 77.76 -41.13 22.64
C ARG A 672 77.84 -39.69 23.17
N LYS A 673 76.72 -39.05 23.53
CA LYS A 673 76.70 -37.67 24.06
C LYS A 673 75.77 -37.51 25.26
N GLU A 674 76.25 -36.83 26.31
CA GLU A 674 75.45 -36.43 27.48
C GLU A 674 74.21 -35.63 27.09
N ARG A 675 73.16 -35.71 27.90
CA ARG A 675 71.84 -35.17 27.57
C ARG A 675 71.44 -34.05 28.51
N ARG A 676 70.89 -32.96 27.97
CA ARG A 676 70.23 -31.92 28.78
C ARG A 676 68.89 -32.45 29.30
N ARG A 677 68.61 -32.28 30.60
CA ARG A 677 67.35 -32.75 31.25
C ARG A 677 66.08 -32.33 30.51
N MET A 678 66.04 -31.09 30.02
CA MET A 678 64.90 -30.55 29.24
C MET A 678 64.76 -31.19 27.85
N SER A 679 65.82 -31.80 27.31
CA SER A 679 65.75 -32.56 26.07
C SER A 679 65.15 -33.96 26.22
N LEU A 680 64.97 -34.46 27.45
CA LEU A 680 64.38 -35.78 27.76
C LEU A 680 62.91 -35.70 28.21
N LEU A 681 62.23 -34.59 27.90
CA LEU A 681 60.81 -34.38 28.24
C LEU A 681 59.87 -35.22 27.37
N GLY A 682 59.10 -36.11 28.02
CA GLY A 682 58.11 -36.97 27.37
C GLY A 682 56.98 -36.25 26.62
N SER A 683 56.75 -34.98 26.92
CA SER A 683 55.80 -34.11 26.21
C SER A 683 56.40 -33.42 24.98
N ARG A 684 57.73 -33.41 24.81
CA ARG A 684 58.40 -32.83 23.63
C ARG A 684 58.04 -33.63 22.39
N ARG A 685 57.86 -32.91 21.29
CA ARG A 685 57.63 -33.42 19.93
C ARG A 685 58.67 -32.78 19.03
N PHE A 686 59.21 -33.57 18.10
CA PHE A 686 60.09 -33.04 17.05
C PHE A 686 59.19 -32.56 15.90
N LEU A 687 59.06 -31.24 15.73
CA LEU A 687 58.19 -30.63 14.71
C LEU A 687 58.93 -30.31 13.40
N GLY A 688 60.26 -30.27 13.43
CA GLY A 688 61.10 -29.85 12.32
C GLY A 688 61.07 -28.34 12.11
N ASP A 689 60.02 -27.84 11.44
CA ASP A 689 59.91 -26.46 10.96
C ASP A 689 59.32 -25.53 12.02
N TYR A 690 60.13 -25.10 13.00
CA TYR A 690 59.67 -24.24 14.11
C TYR A 690 59.42 -22.78 13.71
N LEU A 691 59.97 -22.33 12.58
CA LEU A 691 59.76 -20.97 12.06
C LEU A 691 58.62 -20.88 11.04
N GLY A 692 58.08 -22.02 10.58
CA GLY A 692 57.00 -22.08 9.58
C GLY A 692 57.45 -21.71 8.17
N VAL A 693 58.68 -22.07 7.79
CA VAL A 693 59.27 -21.80 6.45
C VAL A 693 58.44 -22.45 5.33
N ASN A 694 57.74 -23.55 5.61
CA ASN A 694 56.83 -24.18 4.66
C ASN A 694 55.41 -23.58 4.62
N ALA A 695 55.08 -22.62 5.49
CA ALA A 695 53.76 -21.99 5.49
C ALA A 695 53.58 -21.06 4.29
N SER A 696 52.34 -20.90 3.83
CA SER A 696 52.00 -19.95 2.75
C SER A 696 51.97 -18.48 3.21
N THR A 697 51.89 -18.23 4.52
CA THR A 697 51.81 -16.90 5.12
C THR A 697 52.58 -16.82 6.45
N GLY A 698 52.91 -15.60 6.89
CA GLY A 698 53.60 -15.34 8.16
C GLY A 698 55.13 -15.24 8.06
N PRO A 699 55.84 -15.08 9.19
CA PRO A 699 57.27 -14.78 9.22
C PRO A 699 58.16 -15.86 8.55
N GLY A 700 57.77 -17.13 8.63
CA GLY A 700 58.47 -18.22 7.95
C GLY A 700 58.45 -18.10 6.43
N ALA A 701 57.31 -17.68 5.85
CA ALA A 701 57.19 -17.43 4.42
C ALA A 701 58.09 -16.25 3.97
N GLN A 702 58.24 -15.22 4.80
CA GLN A 702 59.18 -14.12 4.53
C GLN A 702 60.64 -14.62 4.49
N ILE A 703 61.03 -15.49 5.44
CA ILE A 703 62.36 -16.14 5.43
C ILE A 703 62.54 -16.99 4.17
N ARG A 704 61.53 -17.77 3.76
CA ARG A 704 61.58 -18.61 2.55
C ARG A 704 61.84 -17.77 1.30
N ASN A 705 61.08 -16.68 1.14
CA ASN A 705 61.15 -15.79 0.00
C ASN A 705 62.50 -15.05 -0.06
N ALA A 706 62.95 -14.47 1.06
CA ALA A 706 64.23 -13.78 1.15
C ALA A 706 65.44 -14.69 0.97
N ALA A 707 65.31 -15.98 1.28
CA ALA A 707 66.34 -17.01 1.03
C ALA A 707 66.23 -17.70 -0.34
N SER A 708 65.28 -17.28 -1.18
CA SER A 708 64.99 -17.86 -2.51
C SER A 708 64.85 -19.39 -2.50
N ILE A 709 64.28 -19.95 -1.43
CA ILE A 709 64.08 -21.41 -1.28
C ILE A 709 62.89 -21.81 -2.14
N GLY A 710 63.17 -22.52 -3.25
CA GLY A 710 62.18 -22.85 -4.28
C GLY A 710 60.94 -23.57 -3.76
N THR A 711 59.81 -23.45 -4.46
CA THR A 711 58.51 -24.03 -4.08
C THR A 711 58.57 -25.54 -3.83
N ASN A 712 59.34 -26.25 -4.65
CA ASN A 712 59.56 -27.70 -4.55
C ASN A 712 60.56 -28.09 -3.45
N GLU A 713 61.36 -27.14 -2.93
CA GLU A 713 62.34 -27.39 -1.88
C GLU A 713 61.69 -27.21 -0.49
N LYS A 714 61.47 -28.33 0.22
CA LYS A 714 60.79 -28.36 1.51
C LYS A 714 61.77 -28.22 2.67
N ALA A 715 61.49 -27.32 3.61
CA ALA A 715 62.24 -27.25 4.87
C ALA A 715 61.86 -28.43 5.78
N VAL A 716 62.83 -29.27 6.14
CA VAL A 716 62.63 -30.39 7.09
C VAL A 716 62.95 -29.98 8.53
N PHE A 717 63.77 -28.94 8.70
CA PHE A 717 64.05 -28.34 10.00
C PHE A 717 64.28 -26.83 9.87
N SER A 718 63.79 -26.04 10.81
CA SER A 718 64.12 -24.60 10.91
C SER A 718 64.16 -24.15 12.37
N CYS A 719 65.15 -23.31 12.73
CA CYS A 719 65.22 -22.71 14.06
C CYS A 719 66.11 -21.46 14.11
N ARG A 720 66.04 -20.72 15.23
CA ARG A 720 67.08 -19.75 15.62
C ARG A 720 68.25 -20.49 16.27
N ALA A 721 69.46 -19.99 16.02
CA ALA A 721 70.74 -20.56 16.42
C ALA A 721 71.79 -19.44 16.54
N GLU A 722 73.04 -19.78 16.81
CA GLU A 722 74.15 -18.82 16.80
C GLU A 722 75.35 -19.38 16.02
N ILE A 723 76.12 -18.50 15.37
CA ILE A 723 77.41 -18.82 14.74
C ILE A 723 78.55 -18.10 15.46
N LEU A 724 79.72 -18.72 15.59
CA LEU A 724 80.89 -18.08 16.16
C LEU A 724 81.61 -17.22 15.12
N GLU A 725 81.38 -15.91 15.16
CA GLU A 725 82.14 -14.96 14.34
C GLU A 725 83.57 -14.77 14.89
N ALA A 726 84.57 -14.89 14.03
CA ALA A 726 85.94 -14.47 14.32
C ALA A 726 86.23 -13.15 13.59
N LYS A 727 86.61 -12.10 14.33
CA LYS A 727 86.95 -10.78 13.78
C LYS A 727 88.41 -10.47 14.04
N PHE A 728 89.09 -9.91 13.05
CA PHE A 728 90.52 -9.57 13.15
C PHE A 728 90.75 -8.60 14.32
N GLY A 729 91.79 -8.87 15.13
CA GLY A 729 92.10 -8.09 16.33
C GLY A 729 91.09 -8.17 17.48
N ARG A 730 90.07 -9.06 17.45
CA ARG A 730 89.05 -9.18 18.50
C ARG A 730 88.79 -10.63 18.90
N SER A 731 88.28 -10.84 20.12
CA SER A 731 87.82 -12.15 20.57
C SER A 731 86.63 -12.64 19.74
N SER A 732 86.59 -13.95 19.47
CA SER A 732 85.46 -14.55 18.75
C SER A 732 84.18 -14.47 19.59
N LYS A 733 83.05 -14.11 18.96
CA LYS A 733 81.76 -13.90 19.64
C LYS A 733 80.65 -14.67 18.93
N ALA A 734 79.75 -15.28 19.70
CA ALA A 734 78.53 -15.87 19.18
C ALA A 734 77.59 -14.78 18.62
N SER A 735 76.97 -15.05 17.47
CA SER A 735 76.19 -14.10 16.70
C SER A 735 74.89 -14.77 16.22
N PRO A 736 73.70 -14.20 16.49
CA PRO A 736 72.43 -14.86 16.18
C PRO A 736 72.21 -15.12 14.69
N ARG A 737 71.73 -16.31 14.34
CA ARG A 737 71.40 -16.75 12.97
C ARG A 737 70.11 -17.57 12.94
N ILE A 738 69.59 -17.75 11.74
CA ILE A 738 68.53 -18.71 11.45
C ILE A 738 69.16 -19.87 10.66
N ILE A 739 68.92 -21.10 11.13
CA ILE A 739 69.25 -22.33 10.40
C ILE A 739 67.98 -22.81 9.72
N VAL A 740 68.08 -23.14 8.42
CA VAL A 740 67.05 -23.90 7.69
C VAL A 740 67.71 -25.08 7.00
N VAL A 741 67.25 -26.29 7.31
CA VAL A 741 67.65 -27.51 6.61
C VAL A 741 66.50 -27.91 5.69
N THR A 742 66.77 -28.01 4.40
CA THR A 742 65.82 -28.49 3.39
C THR A 742 66.11 -29.96 3.06
N THR A 743 65.43 -30.51 2.04
CA THR A 743 65.80 -31.81 1.47
C THR A 743 67.16 -31.80 0.77
N ASN A 744 67.68 -30.62 0.39
CA ASN A 744 68.81 -30.50 -0.54
C ASN A 744 70.00 -29.70 0.04
N LYS A 745 69.75 -28.75 0.95
CA LYS A 745 70.72 -27.77 1.44
C LYS A 745 70.59 -27.48 2.93
N PHE A 746 71.68 -26.99 3.52
CA PHE A 746 71.77 -26.36 4.82
C PHE A 746 72.00 -24.86 4.64
N TYR A 747 71.02 -24.05 5.01
CA TYR A 747 71.06 -22.59 4.93
C TYR A 747 71.43 -21.97 6.29
N ILE A 748 72.39 -21.05 6.27
CA ILE A 748 72.71 -20.12 7.36
C ILE A 748 72.26 -18.74 6.92
N ILE A 749 71.32 -18.16 7.66
CA ILE A 749 70.62 -16.93 7.31
C ILE A 749 70.85 -15.90 8.43
N ALA A 750 71.32 -14.71 8.05
CA ALA A 750 71.40 -13.56 8.94
C ALA A 750 70.11 -12.74 8.87
N GLN A 751 69.68 -12.21 10.01
CA GLN A 751 68.59 -11.25 10.12
C GLN A 751 69.16 -10.02 10.84
N MET A 752 69.37 -8.93 10.09
CA MET A 752 69.95 -7.68 10.60
C MET A 752 68.90 -6.57 10.59
N LEU A 753 68.97 -5.65 11.54
CA LEU A 753 68.15 -4.43 11.53
C LEU A 753 68.93 -3.35 10.76
N VAL A 754 68.40 -2.95 9.60
CA VAL A 754 68.95 -1.87 8.77
C VAL A 754 67.85 -0.82 8.64
N ASN A 755 68.15 0.43 9.00
CA ASN A 755 67.20 1.55 9.04
C ASN A 755 65.89 1.21 9.80
N GLY A 756 65.99 0.45 10.90
CA GLY A 756 64.85 -0.01 11.70
C GLY A 756 64.08 -1.22 11.14
N HIS A 757 64.33 -1.63 9.90
CA HIS A 757 63.64 -2.76 9.27
C HIS A 757 64.49 -4.04 9.28
N PRO A 758 63.88 -5.23 9.46
CA PRO A 758 64.61 -6.50 9.49
C PRO A 758 64.97 -6.97 8.07
N GLN A 759 66.19 -6.69 7.63
CA GLN A 759 66.75 -7.24 6.41
C GLN A 759 67.19 -8.70 6.64
N ILE A 760 66.68 -9.62 5.82
CA ILE A 760 67.03 -11.04 5.84
C ILE A 760 68.00 -11.30 4.69
N SER A 761 69.13 -11.97 4.96
CA SER A 761 70.14 -12.32 3.96
C SER A 761 70.68 -13.74 4.19
N VAL A 762 70.96 -14.46 3.10
CA VAL A 762 71.62 -15.77 3.17
C VAL A 762 73.12 -15.55 3.23
N GLU A 763 73.77 -15.97 4.32
CA GLU A 763 75.23 -15.96 4.40
C GLU A 763 75.84 -17.18 3.72
N LYS A 764 75.19 -18.35 3.83
CA LYS A 764 75.72 -19.61 3.30
C LYS A 764 74.59 -20.58 2.97
N ALA A 765 74.61 -21.17 1.77
CA ALA A 765 73.67 -22.18 1.32
C ALA A 765 74.44 -23.44 0.89
N VAL A 766 74.75 -24.32 1.85
CA VAL A 766 75.61 -25.49 1.66
C VAL A 766 74.79 -26.65 1.10
N PRO A 767 75.10 -27.23 -0.08
CA PRO A 767 74.47 -28.48 -0.51
C PRO A 767 74.75 -29.59 0.51
N LEU A 768 73.75 -30.39 0.89
CA LEU A 768 73.94 -31.39 1.96
C LEU A 768 75.04 -32.41 1.65
N GLY A 769 75.17 -32.82 0.38
CA GLY A 769 76.26 -33.69 -0.08
C GLY A 769 77.67 -33.10 -0.01
N ALA A 770 77.81 -31.79 0.24
CA ALA A 770 79.11 -31.14 0.47
C ALA A 770 79.55 -31.16 1.95
N ILE A 771 78.70 -31.61 2.87
CA ILE A 771 79.01 -31.72 4.30
C ILE A 771 79.69 -33.08 4.55
N LYS A 772 81.01 -33.08 4.71
CA LYS A 772 81.85 -34.27 4.87
C LYS A 772 81.70 -34.91 6.25
N PHE A 773 81.47 -34.10 7.28
CA PHE A 773 81.09 -34.53 8.62
C PHE A 773 80.41 -33.42 9.42
N ILE A 774 79.74 -33.79 10.50
CA ILE A 774 79.27 -32.90 11.56
C ILE A 774 80.09 -33.23 12.82
N GLY A 775 80.76 -32.25 13.42
CA GLY A 775 81.53 -32.44 14.64
C GLY A 775 80.74 -31.99 15.87
N ALA A 776 80.66 -32.82 16.92
CA ALA A 776 80.07 -32.46 18.20
C ALA A 776 80.86 -33.08 19.36
N SER A 777 80.80 -32.47 20.55
CA SER A 777 81.47 -33.05 21.73
C SER A 777 80.63 -34.18 22.38
N SER A 778 81.21 -34.93 23.32
CA SER A 778 80.53 -35.91 24.17
C SER A 778 79.81 -35.31 25.39
N ALA A 779 80.09 -34.06 25.78
CA ALA A 779 79.44 -33.36 26.90
C ALA A 779 78.02 -32.87 26.55
N ARG A 780 77.29 -32.26 27.49
CA ARG A 780 75.87 -31.86 27.28
C ARG A 780 75.63 -30.67 26.35
N ASP A 781 76.68 -30.05 25.83
CA ASP A 781 76.64 -28.77 25.13
C ASP A 781 75.67 -28.74 23.94
N ASP A 782 75.30 -27.53 23.51
CA ASP A 782 74.57 -27.27 22.27
C ASP A 782 75.46 -26.80 21.08
N TRP A 783 76.79 -26.94 21.17
CA TRP A 783 77.76 -26.57 20.13
C TRP A 783 78.07 -27.68 19.11
N PHE A 784 78.28 -27.33 17.83
CA PHE A 784 78.66 -28.26 16.77
C PHE A 784 79.35 -27.54 15.59
N SER A 785 80.11 -28.27 14.77
CA SER A 785 80.70 -27.80 13.52
C SER A 785 80.07 -28.49 12.31
N LEU A 786 80.04 -27.81 11.16
CA LEU A 786 79.85 -28.45 9.86
C LEU A 786 81.21 -28.54 9.16
N GLY A 787 81.77 -29.73 9.06
CA GLY A 787 82.97 -30.02 8.29
C GLY A 787 82.66 -30.04 6.79
N ILE A 788 82.84 -28.90 6.13
CA ILE A 788 82.68 -28.74 4.67
C ILE A 788 84.07 -28.88 4.03
N GLY A 789 85.11 -28.33 4.67
CA GLY A 789 86.47 -28.34 4.14
C GLY A 789 86.55 -27.63 2.79
N SER A 790 86.09 -26.37 2.76
CA SER A 790 86.24 -25.46 1.62
C SER A 790 87.70 -25.00 1.48
N PRO A 791 88.23 -24.83 0.25
CA PRO A 791 89.55 -24.23 0.03
C PRO A 791 89.55 -22.70 0.21
N GLN A 792 88.39 -22.05 0.29
CA GLN A 792 88.25 -20.59 0.37
C GLN A 792 87.68 -20.10 1.71
N GLU A 793 86.88 -20.92 2.40
CA GLU A 793 86.15 -20.51 3.62
C GLU A 793 86.43 -21.44 4.81
N PRO A 794 86.38 -20.93 6.06
CA PRO A 794 86.39 -21.77 7.24
C PRO A 794 85.08 -22.57 7.42
N ASP A 795 85.16 -23.65 8.19
CA ASP A 795 84.00 -24.42 8.64
C ASP A 795 83.20 -23.61 9.68
N PRO A 796 81.87 -23.53 9.59
CA PRO A 796 81.07 -22.82 10.59
C PRO A 796 80.95 -23.63 11.89
N LEU A 797 81.34 -23.02 13.00
CA LEU A 797 81.10 -23.51 14.37
C LEU A 797 79.88 -22.78 14.95
N MET A 798 78.86 -23.53 15.37
CA MET A 798 77.53 -23.04 15.70
C MET A 798 76.99 -23.59 17.02
N ASN A 799 76.04 -22.88 17.64
CA ASN A 799 75.24 -23.34 18.77
C ASN A 799 73.78 -23.51 18.36
N CYS A 800 73.15 -24.63 18.70
CA CYS A 800 71.73 -24.89 18.45
C CYS A 800 71.09 -25.74 19.56
N MET A 801 70.21 -25.11 20.35
CA MET A 801 69.36 -25.72 21.40
C MET A 801 68.48 -26.90 20.94
N LEU A 802 68.31 -27.06 19.62
CA LEU A 802 67.50 -28.09 18.99
C LEU A 802 68.36 -29.12 18.21
N LYS A 803 69.69 -29.12 18.34
CA LYS A 803 70.58 -29.88 17.44
C LYS A 803 70.32 -31.39 17.39
N THR A 804 69.83 -32.01 18.47
CA THR A 804 69.41 -33.43 18.45
C THR A 804 68.37 -33.69 17.35
N GLU A 805 67.39 -32.80 17.23
CA GLU A 805 66.33 -32.89 16.23
C GLU A 805 66.82 -32.51 14.84
N MET A 806 67.64 -31.47 14.73
CA MET A 806 68.30 -31.09 13.49
C MET A 806 69.12 -32.25 12.91
N PHE A 807 69.94 -32.92 13.72
CA PHE A 807 70.71 -34.12 13.34
C PHE A 807 69.79 -35.27 12.91
N THR A 808 68.65 -35.46 13.58
CA THR A 808 67.66 -36.49 13.23
C THR A 808 67.04 -36.21 11.85
N GLN A 809 66.69 -34.95 11.57
CA GLN A 809 66.13 -34.57 10.27
C GLN A 809 67.21 -34.61 9.17
N MET A 810 68.43 -34.15 9.44
CA MET A 810 69.57 -34.26 8.53
C MET A 810 69.87 -35.72 8.17
N GLN A 811 69.90 -36.64 9.14
CA GLN A 811 70.10 -38.07 8.87
C GLN A 811 69.00 -38.65 7.96
N ARG A 812 67.76 -38.16 8.06
CA ARG A 812 66.64 -38.58 7.20
C ARG A 812 66.70 -38.02 5.78
N VAL A 813 67.34 -36.86 5.56
CA VAL A 813 67.54 -36.29 4.21
C VAL A 813 68.93 -36.55 3.62
N MET A 814 69.85 -37.14 4.40
CA MET A 814 71.19 -37.55 3.98
C MET A 814 71.41 -39.08 4.13
N PRO A 815 70.53 -39.95 3.62
CA PRO A 815 70.73 -41.40 3.68
C PRO A 815 72.03 -41.78 2.94
N GLY A 816 73.00 -42.36 3.65
CA GLY A 816 74.32 -42.70 3.14
C GLY A 816 75.39 -41.59 3.24
N GLY A 817 75.00 -40.31 3.43
CA GLY A 817 75.93 -39.18 3.57
C GLY A 817 76.11 -38.64 4.99
N PHE A 818 75.25 -39.04 5.95
CA PHE A 818 75.25 -38.46 7.29
C PHE A 818 76.38 -38.99 8.20
N ASN A 819 77.49 -38.26 8.26
CA ASN A 819 78.64 -38.58 9.11
C ASN A 819 78.68 -37.67 10.36
N LEU A 820 78.23 -38.18 11.52
CA LEU A 820 78.24 -37.46 12.81
C LEU A 820 79.38 -37.96 13.71
N LYS A 821 80.47 -37.19 13.78
CA LYS A 821 81.59 -37.38 14.70
C LYS A 821 81.23 -36.88 16.10
N ILE A 822 81.41 -37.73 17.11
CA ILE A 822 81.23 -37.37 18.53
C ILE A 822 82.50 -37.77 19.29
N ALA A 823 83.19 -36.80 19.89
CA ALA A 823 84.47 -36.97 20.59
C ALA A 823 84.56 -36.00 21.79
N GLU A 824 85.65 -35.97 22.56
CA GLU A 824 85.79 -35.01 23.67
C GLU A 824 86.00 -33.56 23.21
N THR A 825 86.51 -33.38 21.98
CA THR A 825 86.74 -32.07 21.35
C THR A 825 85.90 -31.93 20.08
N ILE A 826 85.63 -30.68 19.66
CA ILE A 826 84.93 -30.40 18.40
C ILE A 826 85.96 -30.03 17.34
N GLU A 827 86.04 -30.80 16.26
CA GLU A 827 86.94 -30.55 15.13
C GLU A 827 86.32 -29.60 14.10
N TYR A 828 87.06 -28.59 13.62
CA TYR A 828 86.62 -27.69 12.53
C TYR A 828 87.81 -26.99 11.84
N ALA A 829 87.69 -26.66 10.55
CA ALA A 829 88.67 -25.85 9.84
C ALA A 829 88.52 -24.35 10.17
N LYS A 830 89.27 -23.85 11.18
CA LYS A 830 89.23 -22.43 11.59
C LYS A 830 89.80 -21.46 10.54
N LYS A 831 90.68 -21.96 9.68
CA LYS A 831 91.10 -21.34 8.42
C LYS A 831 90.93 -22.37 7.30
N PRO A 832 90.75 -21.97 6.03
CA PRO A 832 90.69 -22.90 4.91
C PRO A 832 91.85 -23.90 4.95
N GLY A 833 91.55 -25.20 4.81
CA GLY A 833 92.51 -26.29 4.91
C GLY A 833 93.13 -26.58 6.29
N LYS A 834 93.03 -25.69 7.30
CA LYS A 834 93.68 -25.88 8.62
C LYS A 834 92.67 -26.21 9.72
N MET A 835 92.60 -27.51 10.03
CA MET A 835 91.85 -28.06 11.15
C MET A 835 92.35 -27.53 12.50
N GLN A 836 91.41 -27.28 13.41
CA GLN A 836 91.63 -27.02 14.83
C GLN A 836 90.59 -27.81 15.66
N GLN A 837 90.99 -28.25 16.85
CA GLN A 837 90.08 -28.80 17.85
C GLN A 837 89.71 -27.75 18.90
N VAL A 838 88.44 -27.72 19.30
CA VAL A 838 87.90 -26.93 20.42
C VAL A 838 87.69 -27.85 21.61
N LYS A 839 88.32 -27.57 22.74
CA LYS A 839 88.11 -28.34 23.98
C LYS A 839 86.74 -28.03 24.58
N VAL A 840 86.09 -28.99 25.23
CA VAL A 840 84.85 -28.76 25.98
C VAL A 840 85.06 -29.04 27.46
N LEU A 841 84.84 -28.02 28.28
CA LEU A 841 85.09 -28.01 29.71
C LEU A 841 83.76 -28.02 30.48
N LYS A 842 83.70 -28.75 31.60
CA LYS A 842 82.48 -28.95 32.41
C LYS A 842 82.44 -28.05 33.65
N ASP A 843 82.94 -26.83 33.50
CA ASP A 843 83.26 -25.84 34.54
C ASP A 843 82.32 -24.62 34.59
N SER A 844 81.32 -24.53 33.71
CA SER A 844 80.44 -23.35 33.62
C SER A 844 79.53 -23.20 34.84
N GLN A 845 79.73 -22.14 35.62
CA GLN A 845 78.76 -21.72 36.64
C GLN A 845 77.47 -21.16 36.02
N LEU A 846 77.48 -20.74 34.74
CA LEU A 846 76.30 -20.24 34.03
C LEU A 846 75.47 -21.40 33.44
N PRO A 847 74.12 -21.34 33.46
CA PRO A 847 73.26 -22.37 32.86
C PRO A 847 73.38 -22.53 31.33
N VAL A 848 73.90 -21.51 30.64
CA VAL A 848 74.07 -21.45 29.18
C VAL A 848 75.52 -21.78 28.82
N ASP A 849 75.73 -22.57 27.76
CA ASP A 849 77.08 -22.90 27.29
C ASP A 849 77.67 -21.69 26.55
N TYR A 850 78.93 -21.34 26.81
CA TYR A 850 79.59 -20.21 26.14
C TYR A 850 80.97 -20.60 25.62
N TYR A 851 81.43 -19.90 24.58
CA TYR A 851 82.76 -20.08 24.01
C TYR A 851 83.72 -19.00 24.53
N LYS A 852 84.90 -19.40 25.02
CA LYS A 852 85.94 -18.49 25.50
C LYS A 852 87.33 -19.10 25.27
N SER A 853 88.29 -18.28 24.84
CA SER A 853 89.72 -18.64 24.72
C SER A 853 90.07 -19.97 23.99
N GLY A 854 89.22 -20.46 23.09
CA GLY A 854 89.44 -21.72 22.36
C GLY A 854 88.78 -22.96 22.98
N ALA A 855 87.95 -22.77 24.02
CA ALA A 855 87.13 -23.81 24.64
C ALA A 855 85.64 -23.44 24.66
N VAL A 856 84.78 -24.45 24.71
CA VAL A 856 83.37 -24.33 25.10
C VAL A 856 83.26 -24.70 26.57
N HIS A 857 82.70 -23.81 27.38
CA HIS A 857 82.37 -24.05 28.78
C HIS A 857 80.91 -24.49 28.88
N THR A 858 80.66 -25.62 29.51
CA THR A 858 79.33 -26.19 29.80
C THR A 858 79.31 -26.76 31.22
N GLN A 859 78.24 -27.44 31.59
CA GLN A 859 78.06 -28.13 32.88
C GLN A 859 77.91 -29.65 32.64
N PRO A 860 78.04 -30.48 33.68
CA PRO A 860 77.65 -31.89 33.59
C PRO A 860 76.20 -32.09 33.11
N GLY A 861 75.99 -33.07 32.24
CA GLY A 861 74.66 -33.49 31.77
C GLY A 861 74.11 -34.75 32.45
N GLU A 862 72.93 -35.15 32.01
CA GLU A 862 72.43 -36.52 32.22
C GLU A 862 73.30 -37.50 31.41
N PRO A 863 73.51 -38.76 31.86
CA PRO A 863 74.31 -39.75 31.14
C PRO A 863 73.90 -39.95 29.66
N PRO A 864 74.85 -40.34 28.77
CA PRO A 864 74.55 -40.61 27.35
C PRO A 864 73.51 -41.70 27.10
N SER A 865 73.25 -42.56 28.08
CA SER A 865 72.24 -43.62 28.07
C SER A 865 70.83 -43.15 28.48
N SER A 866 70.66 -41.90 28.95
CA SER A 866 69.39 -41.42 29.50
C SER A 866 68.30 -41.23 28.43
N VAL A 867 67.15 -41.88 28.65
CA VAL A 867 66.00 -41.91 27.73
C VAL A 867 64.91 -40.90 28.11
N SER A 868 63.96 -40.66 27.19
CA SER A 868 62.79 -39.82 27.48
C SER A 868 61.88 -40.47 28.52
N ARG A 869 61.36 -39.69 29.48
CA ARG A 869 60.25 -40.15 30.33
C ARG A 869 58.96 -40.29 29.49
N PRO A 870 57.96 -41.11 29.89
CA PRO A 870 56.67 -41.18 29.21
C PRO A 870 55.92 -39.83 29.21
N THR A 871 54.99 -39.65 28.26
CA THR A 871 54.10 -38.47 28.26
C THR A 871 53.18 -38.50 29.49
N PRO A 872 53.08 -37.44 30.30
CA PRO A 872 52.12 -37.40 31.42
C PRO A 872 50.68 -37.62 30.94
N LYS A 873 49.95 -38.52 31.61
CA LYS A 873 48.51 -38.69 31.37
C LYS A 873 47.78 -37.40 31.75
N GLY A 874 46.89 -36.92 30.89
CA GLY A 874 46.06 -35.75 31.19
C GLY A 874 45.17 -36.02 32.41
N LYS A 875 44.96 -34.99 33.26
CA LYS A 875 44.04 -35.11 34.41
C LYS A 875 42.65 -35.55 33.91
N PRO A 876 42.00 -36.53 34.56
CA PRO A 876 40.62 -36.89 34.21
C PRO A 876 39.72 -35.69 34.49
N VAL A 877 39.09 -35.16 33.43
CA VAL A 877 38.05 -34.14 33.57
C VAL A 877 36.80 -34.87 34.04
N PRO A 878 36.19 -34.50 35.18
CA PRO A 878 34.98 -35.17 35.65
C PRO A 878 33.86 -34.99 34.60
N PRO A 879 33.06 -36.03 34.32
CA PRO A 879 31.96 -35.91 33.37
C PRO A 879 30.97 -34.87 33.90
N ARG A 880 30.77 -33.78 33.14
CA ARG A 880 29.63 -32.88 33.41
C ARG A 880 28.36 -33.71 33.28
N PRO A 881 27.48 -33.79 34.31
CA PRO A 881 26.28 -34.60 34.23
C PRO A 881 25.41 -34.10 33.08
N ILE A 882 24.92 -35.03 32.25
CA ILE A 882 23.91 -34.71 31.24
C ILE A 882 22.62 -34.39 32.00
N THR A 883 22.35 -33.10 32.17
CA THR A 883 21.08 -32.63 32.72
C THR A 883 19.98 -32.95 31.72
N ARG A 884 19.35 -34.13 31.88
CA ARG A 884 17.96 -34.34 31.47
C ARG A 884 17.17 -33.12 31.95
N GLY A 885 16.44 -32.47 31.05
CA GLY A 885 15.80 -31.19 31.35
C GLY A 885 14.92 -31.31 32.59
N LYS A 886 15.27 -30.58 33.66
CA LYS A 886 14.37 -30.46 34.80
C LYS A 886 13.28 -29.48 34.42
N LEU A 887 12.06 -30.02 34.46
CA LEU A 887 10.79 -29.30 34.42
C LEU A 887 10.83 -28.06 35.32
N ILE A 888 10.09 -27.02 34.93
CA ILE A 888 9.89 -25.81 35.72
C ILE A 888 9.38 -26.23 37.11
N LYS A 889 9.99 -25.71 38.19
CA LYS A 889 9.46 -25.90 39.55
C LYS A 889 8.10 -25.19 39.67
N PRO A 890 7.06 -25.83 40.20
CA PRO A 890 5.87 -25.09 40.64
C PRO A 890 6.26 -24.15 41.80
N GLY A 891 5.86 -22.89 41.69
CA GLY A 891 6.08 -21.87 42.73
C GLY A 891 4.84 -21.69 43.60
N GLY A 892 4.77 -22.43 44.71
CA GLY A 892 3.87 -22.11 45.82
C GLY A 892 4.52 -21.14 46.82
N PRO A 893 3.74 -20.43 47.65
CA PRO A 893 4.26 -19.47 48.62
C PRO A 893 5.03 -20.12 49.80
N ASN A 894 5.75 -19.29 50.56
CA ASN A 894 6.44 -19.59 51.82
C ASN A 894 7.70 -20.50 51.73
N GLY A 895 8.82 -19.92 51.28
CA GLY A 895 10.15 -20.55 51.40
C GLY A 895 11.32 -19.56 51.28
N ARG A 896 11.77 -18.99 52.41
CA ARG A 896 13.04 -18.21 52.46
C ARG A 896 14.27 -19.14 52.46
N PRO A 897 15.43 -18.70 51.94
CA PRO A 897 16.60 -19.55 51.77
C PRO A 897 17.45 -19.69 53.05
N SER A 898 18.12 -20.84 53.22
CA SER A 898 19.19 -21.02 54.20
C SER A 898 20.55 -21.28 53.53
N ARG A 899 21.55 -20.56 54.03
CA ARG A 899 22.99 -20.66 53.77
C ARG A 899 23.59 -21.56 54.85
N ILE A 900 24.58 -22.42 54.54
CA ILE A 900 25.79 -22.66 55.38
C ILE A 900 26.79 -23.65 54.75
N GLN A 901 28.00 -23.66 55.32
CA GLN A 901 29.23 -24.31 54.86
C GLN A 901 29.13 -25.82 54.63
N GLY A 902 30.04 -26.34 53.80
CA GLY A 902 30.45 -27.75 53.83
C GLY A 902 31.66 -27.96 54.75
N ASN A 903 32.06 -29.22 54.96
CA ASN A 903 33.29 -29.56 55.70
C ASN A 903 34.05 -30.74 55.08
N ARG A 904 35.33 -30.90 55.41
CA ARG A 904 36.23 -31.97 54.93
C ARG A 904 36.75 -32.82 56.10
N THR A 905 36.70 -34.14 55.96
CA THR A 905 37.55 -35.11 56.68
C THR A 905 37.99 -36.22 55.69
N ALA A 906 38.99 -37.03 56.03
CA ALA A 906 39.68 -37.87 55.03
C ALA A 906 40.35 -39.15 55.58
N LYS A 907 40.39 -40.21 54.72
CA LYS A 907 41.25 -41.42 54.80
C LYS A 907 40.94 -42.38 55.98
N PRO A 908 41.50 -43.62 56.07
CA PRO A 908 42.64 -44.20 55.32
C PRO A 908 42.39 -45.57 54.60
N ARG A 909 43.49 -46.30 54.31
CA ARG A 909 43.66 -47.64 53.67
C ARG A 909 44.01 -48.70 54.75
N PRO A 910 43.93 -50.04 54.55
CA PRO A 910 44.59 -50.89 53.51
C PRO A 910 43.65 -51.95 52.86
N GLY A 911 44.05 -53.03 52.15
CA GLY A 911 45.31 -53.35 51.42
C GLY A 911 45.68 -54.86 51.37
N ALA A 912 46.18 -55.35 50.21
CA ALA A 912 46.61 -56.74 49.87
C ALA A 912 45.53 -57.85 49.85
N GLY A 913 45.62 -58.95 49.07
CA GLY A 913 46.52 -59.28 47.93
C GLY A 913 46.43 -60.76 47.46
N ARG A 914 46.78 -61.07 46.18
CA ARG A 914 46.80 -62.41 45.52
C ARG A 914 45.42 -63.13 45.40
N ALA A 915 45.16 -64.12 44.52
CA ALA A 915 45.89 -64.79 43.41
C ALA A 915 44.94 -65.09 42.22
N VAL A 916 45.39 -65.84 41.20
CA VAL A 916 44.59 -66.34 40.03
C VAL A 916 44.64 -67.88 40.01
N PRO A 917 43.56 -68.58 39.63
CA PRO A 917 43.66 -69.47 38.47
C PRO A 917 42.42 -69.51 37.54
N GLN A 918 42.63 -70.08 36.35
CA GLN A 918 41.70 -70.45 35.26
C GLN A 918 42.14 -71.84 34.73
N PRO A 919 41.45 -72.51 33.77
CA PRO A 919 40.09 -72.33 33.26
C PRO A 919 39.15 -73.46 33.75
N PRO A 920 38.84 -74.62 33.09
CA PRO A 920 39.04 -75.12 31.71
C PRO A 920 37.73 -75.45 30.92
N ALA A 921 37.85 -75.57 29.58
CA ALA A 921 36.96 -76.29 28.63
C ALA A 921 35.49 -75.79 28.45
N ALA A 922 34.78 -76.06 27.32
CA ALA A 922 35.12 -76.84 26.12
C ALA A 922 34.48 -76.28 24.82
N VAL A 923 34.89 -76.89 23.69
CA VAL A 923 34.38 -76.90 22.28
C VAL A 923 32.94 -76.47 21.92
N SER A 924 32.57 -76.24 20.64
CA SER A 924 33.20 -75.64 19.43
C SER A 924 32.25 -75.79 18.22
N ASN A 925 32.22 -74.82 17.29
CA ASN A 925 31.73 -74.92 15.89
C ASN A 925 30.29 -75.41 15.62
N ILE A 926 29.56 -74.61 14.82
CA ILE A 926 29.05 -74.99 13.49
C ILE A 926 28.71 -73.67 12.74
N ALA A 927 28.66 -73.72 11.41
CA ALA A 927 28.44 -72.56 10.54
C ALA A 927 27.35 -72.85 9.48
N ALA A 928 27.13 -71.88 8.59
CA ALA A 928 26.35 -71.94 7.34
C ALA A 928 24.84 -71.61 7.39
N VAL A 929 24.54 -70.53 6.67
CA VAL A 929 23.33 -70.12 5.92
C VAL A 929 23.11 -71.09 4.73
N PRO A 930 21.95 -71.22 4.00
CA PRO A 930 20.61 -70.57 4.07
C PRO A 930 19.37 -71.52 4.03
N ALA A 931 18.16 -70.93 4.09
CA ALA A 931 16.98 -71.31 3.26
C ALA A 931 16.26 -69.98 2.86
N ALA A 932 15.77 -69.70 1.64
CA ALA A 932 14.95 -70.45 0.67
C ALA A 932 13.47 -70.57 1.13
N ALA A 933 12.45 -70.17 0.37
CA ALA A 933 12.35 -69.52 -0.96
C ALA A 933 11.04 -68.68 -1.04
N THR A 934 10.54 -68.06 -2.13
CA THR A 934 10.80 -68.18 -3.59
C THR A 934 10.51 -66.84 -4.34
N GLN A 935 10.46 -66.94 -5.67
CA GLN A 935 10.27 -65.97 -6.77
C GLN A 935 8.79 -65.51 -6.97
N SER A 936 8.45 -64.44 -7.70
CA SER A 936 8.90 -64.10 -9.07
C SER A 936 9.05 -62.60 -9.43
N THR A 937 9.58 -62.37 -10.64
CA THR A 937 10.07 -61.11 -11.27
C THR A 937 9.96 -61.28 -12.81
N PRO A 938 10.08 -60.27 -13.73
CA PRO A 938 11.02 -59.13 -13.65
C PRO A 938 10.62 -57.78 -14.32
N ARG A 939 11.64 -56.91 -14.40
CA ARG A 939 11.80 -55.64 -15.16
C ARG A 939 11.50 -55.81 -16.67
N ILE A 940 11.36 -54.77 -17.52
CA ILE A 940 12.34 -53.78 -18.03
C ILE A 940 11.52 -52.61 -18.64
N ALA A 941 11.67 -51.33 -18.27
CA ALA A 941 12.69 -50.31 -18.61
C ALA A 941 12.62 -49.72 -20.07
N PRO A 942 13.03 -48.45 -20.33
CA PRO A 942 12.49 -47.63 -21.44
C PRO A 942 13.43 -47.41 -22.64
N ARG A 943 12.89 -46.93 -23.80
CA ARG A 943 13.58 -46.12 -24.85
C ARG A 943 12.59 -45.48 -25.89
N PRO A 944 13.03 -44.57 -26.81
CA PRO A 944 12.17 -43.61 -27.54
C PRO A 944 12.27 -43.65 -29.09
N GLY A 945 11.57 -42.72 -29.82
CA GLY A 945 12.15 -42.11 -31.05
C GLY A 945 11.25 -41.75 -32.25
N ALA A 946 10.92 -40.45 -32.41
CA ALA A 946 11.03 -39.59 -33.62
C ALA A 946 10.41 -39.88 -35.03
N ASN A 947 9.78 -38.83 -35.60
CA ASN A 947 9.72 -38.36 -37.03
C ASN A 947 9.04 -39.27 -38.11
N ALA A 948 8.24 -38.84 -39.12
CA ALA A 948 8.20 -37.58 -39.90
C ALA A 948 6.93 -37.39 -40.80
N ALA A 949 6.56 -36.12 -41.06
CA ALA A 949 5.97 -35.45 -42.25
C ALA A 949 4.91 -36.07 -43.24
N ALA A 950 3.79 -35.32 -43.40
CA ALA A 950 3.07 -34.95 -44.67
C ALA A 950 2.30 -36.04 -45.47
N PRO A 951 1.42 -35.70 -46.47
CA PRO A 951 0.99 -34.38 -47.01
C PRO A 951 -0.55 -34.14 -47.03
N ILE A 952 -1.02 -33.11 -47.78
CA ILE A 952 -2.43 -32.69 -47.99
C ILE A 952 -2.88 -33.05 -49.43
N PRO A 953 -4.17 -33.38 -49.67
CA PRO A 953 -4.93 -32.58 -50.65
C PRO A 953 -6.38 -32.26 -50.18
N ALA A 954 -7.11 -31.44 -50.95
CA ALA A 954 -8.43 -30.90 -50.61
C ALA A 954 -9.56 -31.44 -51.51
N ALA A 955 -10.84 -31.34 -51.08
CA ALA A 955 -12.01 -31.07 -51.95
C ALA A 955 -13.37 -30.90 -51.20
N HIS A 956 -14.24 -30.13 -51.86
CA HIS A 956 -15.69 -29.89 -51.71
C HIS A 956 -16.61 -30.90 -50.97
N ASN A 957 -17.50 -30.37 -50.13
CA ASN A 957 -18.95 -30.16 -50.45
C ASN A 957 -19.62 -29.39 -49.28
N ALA A 958 -20.32 -28.27 -49.48
CA ALA A 958 -21.55 -27.99 -50.25
C ALA A 958 -22.84 -28.28 -49.43
N LEU A 959 -23.75 -27.30 -49.38
CA LEU A 959 -25.02 -27.38 -48.63
C LEU A 959 -26.06 -28.27 -49.33
N PRO A 960 -27.06 -28.73 -48.56
CA PRO A 960 -28.45 -28.62 -49.00
C PRO A 960 -29.23 -27.62 -48.13
N SER A 961 -29.69 -26.55 -48.76
CA SER A 961 -30.75 -25.69 -48.21
C SER A 961 -32.11 -26.38 -48.27
N HIS A 962 -33.02 -26.12 -47.33
CA HIS A 962 -34.43 -25.80 -47.60
C HIS A 962 -35.14 -25.34 -46.30
N THR A 963 -35.11 -24.04 -46.01
CA THR A 963 -36.22 -23.08 -46.26
C THR A 963 -37.48 -23.26 -45.40
N ARG A 964 -37.60 -22.45 -44.34
CA ARG A 964 -38.77 -21.58 -44.05
C ARG A 964 -38.49 -20.64 -42.86
N ASN A 965 -37.85 -19.50 -43.12
CA ASN A 965 -37.98 -18.32 -42.25
C ASN A 965 -39.19 -17.51 -42.73
N ALA A 966 -40.06 -17.10 -41.82
CA ALA A 966 -41.10 -16.13 -42.11
C ALA A 966 -40.48 -14.72 -42.15
N SER A 967 -40.73 -13.97 -43.22
CA SER A 967 -40.20 -12.63 -43.40
C SER A 967 -41.03 -11.61 -42.61
N GLY A 968 -40.57 -11.25 -41.41
CA GLY A 968 -40.97 -10.00 -40.77
C GLY A 968 -40.41 -8.82 -41.56
N ALA A 969 -41.28 -7.97 -42.11
CA ALA A 969 -40.85 -6.84 -42.94
C ALA A 969 -40.26 -5.72 -42.08
N GLY A 970 -38.92 -5.63 -42.04
CA GLY A 970 -38.23 -4.51 -41.40
C GLY A 970 -38.59 -3.19 -42.08
N ARG A 971 -39.26 -2.29 -41.34
CA ARG A 971 -39.62 -0.95 -41.83
C ARG A 971 -38.33 -0.14 -41.98
N ALA A 972 -38.04 0.31 -43.21
CA ALA A 972 -36.88 1.16 -43.46
C ALA A 972 -36.93 2.43 -42.58
N PRO A 973 -35.78 2.90 -42.05
CA PRO A 973 -35.76 4.11 -41.23
C PRO A 973 -36.25 5.30 -42.07
N PRO A 974 -37.10 6.19 -41.51
CA PRO A 974 -37.44 7.44 -42.18
C PRO A 974 -36.16 8.27 -42.37
N PRO A 975 -36.01 9.02 -43.49
CA PRO A 975 -34.84 9.85 -43.70
C PRO A 975 -34.75 10.88 -42.57
N PRO A 976 -33.58 11.03 -41.91
CA PRO A 976 -33.44 12.02 -40.83
C PRO A 976 -33.69 13.42 -41.41
N PRO A 977 -34.41 14.30 -40.70
CA PRO A 977 -34.70 15.64 -41.20
C PRO A 977 -33.40 16.39 -41.55
N PRO A 978 -33.38 17.15 -42.66
CA PRO A 978 -32.22 17.93 -43.04
C PRO A 978 -31.89 18.93 -41.93
N PRO A 979 -30.60 19.24 -41.69
CA PRO A 979 -30.23 20.24 -40.69
C PRO A 979 -30.93 21.56 -41.01
N ALA A 980 -31.60 22.14 -40.01
CA ALA A 980 -32.37 23.37 -40.17
C ALA A 980 -31.50 24.45 -40.82
N VAL A 981 -32.06 25.15 -41.81
CA VAL A 981 -31.33 26.15 -42.59
C VAL A 981 -31.06 27.38 -41.74
N ALA A 982 -29.98 27.31 -40.97
CA ALA A 982 -29.41 28.47 -40.29
C ALA A 982 -29.11 29.56 -41.34
N ALA A 983 -29.53 30.79 -41.06
CA ALA A 983 -29.09 31.94 -41.83
C ALA A 983 -27.55 31.93 -41.88
N ARG A 984 -26.95 32.13 -43.06
CA ARG A 984 -25.51 32.02 -43.28
C ARG A 984 -24.76 32.75 -42.16
N PRO A 985 -23.85 32.08 -41.42
CA PRO A 985 -23.00 32.79 -40.47
C PRO A 985 -22.20 33.85 -41.24
N PRO A 986 -21.97 35.05 -40.67
CA PRO A 986 -21.03 35.99 -41.27
C PRO A 986 -19.67 35.30 -41.37
N SER A 987 -19.00 35.47 -42.51
CA SER A 987 -17.64 34.96 -42.71
C SER A 987 -16.72 35.48 -41.58
N PRO A 988 -15.77 34.66 -41.08
CA PRO A 988 -14.87 35.10 -40.01
C PRO A 988 -14.14 36.39 -40.42
N PRO A 989 -13.86 37.30 -39.47
CA PRO A 989 -13.23 38.58 -39.78
C PRO A 989 -11.84 38.35 -40.37
N LYS A 990 -11.64 38.83 -41.60
CA LYS A 990 -10.33 38.77 -42.28
C LYS A 990 -9.30 39.56 -41.48
N VAL A 991 -8.24 38.89 -41.05
CA VAL A 991 -7.12 39.51 -40.35
C VAL A 991 -6.20 40.14 -41.40
N MET A 992 -6.30 41.46 -41.56
CA MET A 992 -5.45 42.23 -42.47
C MET A 992 -4.22 42.70 -41.70
N ALA A 993 -3.03 42.45 -42.25
CA ALA A 993 -1.77 42.92 -41.70
C ALA A 993 -1.06 43.85 -42.68
N LYS A 994 -0.49 44.94 -42.15
CA LYS A 994 0.33 45.89 -42.90
C LYS A 994 1.78 45.41 -42.88
N VAL A 995 2.41 45.37 -44.05
CA VAL A 995 3.82 45.07 -44.22
C VAL A 995 4.66 46.25 -43.71
N LEU A 996 5.63 45.99 -42.85
CA LEU A 996 6.50 47.00 -42.23
C LEU A 996 7.77 47.28 -43.04
N TYR A 997 8.32 46.24 -43.68
CA TYR A 997 9.59 46.29 -44.40
C TYR A 997 9.50 45.46 -45.68
N ASP A 998 10.27 45.84 -46.71
CA ASP A 998 10.37 45.07 -47.94
C ASP A 998 10.98 43.69 -47.67
N PHE A 999 10.39 42.64 -48.25
CA PHE A 999 10.91 41.28 -48.23
C PHE A 999 10.72 40.66 -49.62
N ALA A 1000 11.83 40.38 -50.30
CA ALA A 1000 11.84 39.64 -51.56
C ALA A 1000 11.97 38.14 -51.28
N GLY A 1001 10.93 37.37 -51.60
CA GLY A 1001 10.95 35.91 -51.49
C GLY A 1001 12.00 35.33 -52.45
N GLN A 1002 12.87 34.47 -51.94
CA GLN A 1002 13.96 33.86 -52.74
C GLN A 1002 13.60 32.43 -53.18
N ARG A 1003 12.44 31.92 -52.78
CA ARG A 1003 11.93 30.59 -53.07
C ARG A 1003 10.46 30.65 -53.50
N GLU A 1004 10.02 29.66 -54.28
CA GLU A 1004 8.65 29.60 -54.84
C GLU A 1004 7.54 29.58 -53.77
N ASN A 1005 7.87 29.23 -52.53
CA ASN A 1005 6.94 29.19 -51.38
C ASN A 1005 7.00 30.44 -50.48
N GLU A 1006 7.80 31.46 -50.81
CA GLU A 1006 7.96 32.71 -50.07
C GLU A 1006 7.27 33.86 -50.83
N LEU A 1007 6.42 34.65 -50.15
CA LEU A 1007 5.71 35.77 -50.79
C LEU A 1007 6.58 37.02 -50.79
N THR A 1008 6.89 37.57 -51.96
CA THR A 1008 7.46 38.92 -52.06
C THR A 1008 6.41 39.96 -51.64
N ILE A 1009 6.79 40.82 -50.70
CA ILE A 1009 5.94 41.85 -50.09
C ILE A 1009 6.70 43.17 -49.97
N THR A 1010 5.99 44.29 -50.09
CA THR A 1010 6.57 45.64 -50.07
C THR A 1010 6.11 46.47 -48.87
N ALA A 1011 6.97 47.36 -48.37
CA ALA A 1011 6.69 48.17 -47.18
C ALA A 1011 5.45 49.06 -47.39
N ASN A 1012 4.51 49.00 -46.43
CA ASN A 1012 3.16 49.59 -46.44
C ASN A 1012 2.09 48.87 -47.28
N GLU A 1013 2.41 47.75 -47.93
CA GLU A 1013 1.41 46.86 -48.53
C GLU A 1013 0.51 46.23 -47.43
N ILE A 1014 -0.69 45.77 -47.80
CA ILE A 1014 -1.62 45.13 -46.86
C ILE A 1014 -1.97 43.73 -47.38
N VAL A 1015 -1.69 42.72 -46.55
CA VAL A 1015 -1.90 41.31 -46.85
C VAL A 1015 -2.93 40.67 -45.91
N GLU A 1016 -3.65 39.66 -46.39
CA GLU A 1016 -4.60 38.87 -45.60
C GLU A 1016 -3.86 37.69 -44.94
N ILE A 1017 -3.82 37.63 -43.61
CA ILE A 1017 -3.16 36.54 -42.87
C ILE A 1017 -4.13 35.35 -42.78
N VAL A 1018 -3.81 34.28 -43.49
CA VAL A 1018 -4.66 33.07 -43.61
C VAL A 1018 -4.36 32.06 -42.50
N GLN A 1019 -3.09 31.91 -42.13
CA GLN A 1019 -2.63 30.99 -41.07
C GLN A 1019 -1.37 31.56 -40.39
N LYS A 1020 -1.22 31.31 -39.09
CA LYS A 1020 -0.05 31.70 -38.30
C LYS A 1020 0.60 30.46 -37.70
N GLU A 1021 1.92 30.31 -37.86
CA GLU A 1021 2.68 29.25 -37.18
C GLU A 1021 3.60 29.83 -36.10
N SER A 1022 3.88 29.02 -35.08
CA SER A 1022 4.72 29.38 -33.93
C SER A 1022 6.23 29.36 -34.22
N ASN A 1023 6.62 29.01 -35.46
CA ASN A 1023 7.99 29.00 -35.97
C ASN A 1023 8.46 30.37 -36.50
N GLY A 1024 7.62 31.41 -36.45
CA GLY A 1024 7.93 32.75 -36.92
C GLY A 1024 7.55 33.03 -38.39
N TRP A 1025 6.86 32.11 -39.06
CA TRP A 1025 6.32 32.31 -40.41
C TRP A 1025 4.80 32.30 -40.42
N TRP A 1026 4.19 33.24 -41.15
CA TRP A 1026 2.75 33.34 -41.35
C TRP A 1026 2.42 33.16 -42.83
N LEU A 1027 1.30 32.49 -43.12
CA LEU A 1027 0.82 32.27 -44.48
C LEU A 1027 -0.02 33.47 -44.89
N ALA A 1028 0.59 34.37 -45.66
CA ALA A 1028 -0.07 35.56 -46.17
C ALA A 1028 -0.68 35.30 -47.56
N LYS A 1029 -1.79 35.96 -47.83
CA LYS A 1029 -2.39 36.07 -49.14
C LYS A 1029 -2.40 37.53 -49.57
N ASN A 1030 -1.83 37.81 -50.74
CA ASN A 1030 -1.93 39.13 -51.35
C ASN A 1030 -3.36 39.31 -51.88
N PRO A 1031 -4.14 40.31 -51.43
CA PRO A 1031 -5.52 40.51 -51.85
C PRO A 1031 -5.65 41.00 -53.30
N GLN A 1032 -4.56 41.49 -53.91
CA GLN A 1032 -4.54 42.07 -55.26
C GLN A 1032 -4.17 41.02 -56.32
N THR A 1033 -3.16 40.19 -56.06
CA THR A 1033 -2.73 39.10 -56.97
C THR A 1033 -3.38 37.75 -56.66
N ALA A 1034 -4.09 37.64 -55.53
CA ALA A 1034 -4.62 36.40 -54.93
C ALA A 1034 -3.58 35.31 -54.62
N GLN A 1035 -2.28 35.56 -54.81
CA GLN A 1035 -1.19 34.66 -54.51
C GLN A 1035 -1.05 34.45 -52.99
N GLN A 1036 -0.79 33.22 -52.57
CA GLN A 1036 -0.72 32.82 -51.18
C GLN A 1036 0.59 32.06 -50.93
N ALA A 1037 1.46 32.62 -50.09
CA ALA A 1037 2.80 32.10 -49.78
C ALA A 1037 3.29 32.64 -48.42
N TRP A 1038 4.40 32.11 -47.91
CA TRP A 1038 4.85 32.40 -46.55
C TRP A 1038 5.60 33.73 -46.43
N VAL A 1039 5.36 34.45 -45.33
CA VAL A 1039 6.06 35.69 -44.96
C VAL A 1039 6.62 35.59 -43.54
N PRO A 1040 7.75 36.26 -43.22
CA PRO A 1040 8.24 36.32 -41.85
C PRO A 1040 7.30 37.14 -40.96
N ALA A 1041 6.90 36.61 -39.82
CA ALA A 1041 5.97 37.26 -38.88
C ALA A 1041 6.48 38.63 -38.38
N ALA A 1042 7.80 38.83 -38.30
CA ALA A 1042 8.42 40.08 -37.88
C ALA A 1042 8.30 41.23 -38.91
N TYR A 1043 7.83 40.95 -40.13
CA TYR A 1043 7.72 41.91 -41.23
C TYR A 1043 6.28 42.43 -41.43
N VAL A 1044 5.32 41.99 -40.62
CA VAL A 1044 3.88 42.31 -40.77
C VAL A 1044 3.22 42.63 -39.42
N GLU A 1045 2.44 43.71 -39.37
CA GLU A 1045 1.70 44.18 -38.19
C GLU A 1045 0.18 44.09 -38.42
N GLU A 1046 -0.55 43.41 -37.54
CA GLU A 1046 -2.00 43.22 -37.65
C GLU A 1046 -2.79 44.50 -37.35
N GLN A 1047 -3.72 44.86 -38.24
CA GLN A 1047 -4.60 46.02 -38.03
C GLN A 1047 -5.93 45.61 -37.41
N ALA A 1048 -6.31 46.26 -36.32
CA ALA A 1048 -7.62 46.08 -35.70
C ALA A 1048 -8.75 46.64 -36.59
N PRO A 1049 -9.89 45.93 -36.74
CA PRO A 1049 -10.99 46.38 -37.57
C PRO A 1049 -11.69 47.63 -36.97
N PRO A 1050 -12.13 48.59 -37.81
CA PRO A 1050 -12.80 49.81 -37.34
C PRO A 1050 -14.21 49.51 -36.79
N ALA A 1051 -14.60 50.24 -35.74
CA ALA A 1051 -15.89 50.04 -35.07
C ALA A 1051 -17.09 50.46 -35.98
N PRO A 1052 -18.20 49.70 -35.98
CA PRO A 1052 -19.36 50.00 -36.82
C PRO A 1052 -20.14 51.24 -36.35
N ARG A 1053 -20.67 52.01 -37.31
CA ARG A 1053 -21.56 53.15 -37.04
C ARG A 1053 -22.94 52.68 -36.55
N ALA A 1054 -23.52 53.41 -35.60
CA ALA A 1054 -24.88 53.18 -35.12
C ALA A 1054 -25.95 53.65 -36.13
N PRO A 1055 -27.12 52.97 -36.22
CA PRO A 1055 -28.24 53.39 -37.06
C PRO A 1055 -29.02 54.59 -36.45
N PRO A 1056 -29.78 55.34 -37.26
CA PRO A 1056 -30.52 56.53 -36.81
C PRO A 1056 -31.80 56.19 -36.00
N ALA A 1057 -32.21 57.13 -35.14
CA ALA A 1057 -33.35 56.96 -34.24
C ALA A 1057 -34.66 57.60 -34.76
N PRO A 1058 -35.85 57.04 -34.48
CA PRO A 1058 -37.14 57.68 -34.71
C PRO A 1058 -37.38 58.93 -33.81
N PRO A 1059 -38.30 59.84 -34.18
CA PRO A 1059 -38.46 61.14 -33.54
C PRO A 1059 -39.20 61.12 -32.18
N ARG A 1060 -38.91 62.12 -31.33
CA ARG A 1060 -39.58 62.36 -30.03
C ARG A 1060 -40.66 63.45 -30.12
N SER A 1061 -41.75 63.30 -29.37
CA SER A 1061 -42.82 64.30 -29.23
C SER A 1061 -42.93 64.94 -27.82
N LYS A 1062 -42.02 65.90 -27.56
CA LYS A 1062 -42.09 67.06 -26.61
C LYS A 1062 -42.45 66.87 -25.10
N PRO A 1063 -42.16 67.87 -24.22
CA PRO A 1063 -41.95 67.67 -22.77
C PRO A 1063 -42.64 68.72 -21.84
N THR A 1064 -42.05 68.98 -20.64
CA THR A 1064 -42.24 70.09 -19.65
C THR A 1064 -43.16 69.81 -18.43
N PRO A 1065 -43.06 70.57 -17.30
CA PRO A 1065 -41.88 71.09 -16.56
C PRO A 1065 -41.94 70.74 -15.01
N PRO A 1066 -41.15 71.33 -14.06
CA PRO A 1066 -40.80 70.67 -12.79
C PRO A 1066 -41.11 71.41 -11.44
N ALA A 1067 -40.74 70.75 -10.31
CA ALA A 1067 -40.59 71.28 -8.92
C ALA A 1067 -41.90 71.56 -8.11
N PRO A 1068 -41.89 71.75 -6.76
CA PRO A 1068 -40.75 71.84 -5.80
C PRO A 1068 -40.86 70.92 -4.53
N PRO A 1069 -39.84 70.92 -3.61
CA PRO A 1069 -39.80 70.07 -2.40
C PRO A 1069 -39.87 70.81 -1.04
N ALA A 1070 -40.22 70.08 0.04
CA ALA A 1070 -40.08 70.51 1.45
C ALA A 1070 -39.66 69.29 2.34
N LYS A 1071 -38.45 69.28 2.94
CA LYS A 1071 -38.08 69.71 4.31
C LYS A 1071 -38.21 68.64 5.44
N ARG A 1072 -37.06 67.97 5.69
CA ARG A 1072 -36.31 67.71 6.95
C ARG A 1072 -36.84 68.26 8.30
N PRO A 1073 -36.31 67.83 9.49
CA PRO A 1073 -35.02 67.15 9.79
C PRO A 1073 -35.19 65.65 10.15
N ALA A 1074 -34.31 64.87 10.81
CA ALA A 1074 -32.95 64.97 11.43
C ALA A 1074 -32.35 63.52 11.48
N ALA A 1075 -31.13 63.14 11.90
CA ALA A 1075 -29.75 63.69 12.04
C ALA A 1075 -28.81 62.44 12.24
N ASN A 1076 -27.47 62.45 12.40
CA ASN A 1076 -26.46 63.51 12.49
C ASN A 1076 -25.05 63.05 11.97
N ARG A 1077 -24.12 64.01 11.92
CA ARG A 1077 -22.64 64.05 11.77
C ARG A 1077 -21.74 62.79 11.67
N LYS A 1078 -21.22 62.61 10.43
CA LYS A 1078 -19.80 62.42 9.97
C LYS A 1078 -18.78 63.44 10.59
N PRO A 1079 -17.45 63.50 10.24
CA PRO A 1079 -16.60 62.77 9.25
C PRO A 1079 -15.33 62.12 9.91
N ALA A 1080 -14.33 61.48 9.27
CA ALA A 1080 -13.64 61.60 7.96
C ALA A 1080 -12.69 62.86 7.86
N GLU A 1081 -11.54 62.89 7.18
CA GLU A 1081 -10.90 61.95 6.22
C GLU A 1081 -9.39 62.29 5.94
N LEU A 1082 -8.67 61.38 5.25
CA LEU A 1082 -7.49 61.56 4.34
C LEU A 1082 -6.07 62.04 4.80
N GLN A 1083 -5.11 61.15 4.51
CA GLN A 1083 -3.85 61.33 3.71
C GLN A 1083 -2.47 61.78 4.28
N GLN A 1084 -1.50 60.88 3.98
CA GLN A 1084 -0.13 61.07 3.46
C GLN A 1084 1.10 61.45 4.34
N ARG A 1085 2.13 60.61 4.14
CA ARG A 1085 3.59 60.86 4.00
C ARG A 1085 4.56 60.93 5.20
N ASP A 1086 5.56 60.05 5.07
CA ASP A 1086 7.00 60.24 5.22
C ASP A 1086 7.66 60.61 6.57
N SER A 1087 8.43 59.62 7.08
CA SER A 1087 9.76 59.71 7.72
C SER A 1087 10.06 60.74 8.83
N GLY A 1088 10.48 60.27 10.01
CA GLY A 1088 11.12 61.10 11.04
C GLY A 1088 11.80 60.29 12.15
N MET A 1089 13.05 60.62 12.49
CA MET A 1089 13.89 59.91 13.46
C MET A 1089 13.56 60.26 14.93
N SER A 1090 13.39 59.22 15.76
CA SER A 1090 14.11 58.98 17.03
C SER A 1090 13.95 59.87 18.30
N LEU A 1091 14.30 59.22 19.43
CA LEU A 1091 14.80 59.70 20.73
C LEU A 1091 13.86 59.95 21.95
N ASN A 1092 14.42 59.54 23.10
CA ASN A 1092 14.15 59.88 24.51
C ASN A 1092 12.93 59.29 25.27
N THR A 1093 13.19 58.11 25.82
CA THR A 1093 12.97 57.68 27.24
C THR A 1093 13.33 58.76 28.30
N PRO A 1094 12.98 58.64 29.62
CA PRO A 1094 12.96 57.38 30.42
C PRO A 1094 11.91 57.21 31.56
N ASN A 1095 11.98 56.02 32.18
CA ASN A 1095 11.41 55.58 33.48
C ASN A 1095 9.87 55.50 33.61
N GLY A 1096 9.30 54.51 34.30
CA GLY A 1096 9.89 53.28 34.88
C GLY A 1096 8.90 52.55 35.81
N GLY A 1097 9.04 51.22 35.97
CA GLY A 1097 8.21 50.41 36.89
C GLY A 1097 8.14 48.93 36.53
N ASP A 1098 8.62 48.06 37.41
CA ASP A 1098 8.67 46.60 37.21
C ASP A 1098 7.32 45.88 37.38
N SER A 1099 7.11 44.81 36.60
CA SER A 1099 6.76 43.47 37.14
C SER A 1099 6.87 42.37 36.09
N ARG A 1100 7.23 41.15 36.53
CA ARG A 1100 7.62 40.03 35.65
C ARG A 1100 6.48 39.03 35.43
N SER A 1101 6.29 38.59 34.18
CA SER A 1101 6.22 37.15 33.84
C SER A 1101 6.46 36.97 32.33
N SER A 1102 7.10 35.87 31.93
CA SER A 1102 7.58 35.70 30.55
C SER A 1102 7.50 34.25 30.06
N THR A 1103 6.64 34.01 29.08
CA THR A 1103 6.56 32.77 28.29
C THR A 1103 6.37 33.13 26.81
N PRO A 1104 7.43 33.03 25.98
CA PRO A 1104 7.34 33.44 24.57
C PRO A 1104 6.68 32.37 23.70
N THR A 1105 5.87 32.80 22.73
CA THR A 1105 5.46 32.00 21.58
C THR A 1105 6.62 31.87 20.57
N PRO A 1106 6.79 30.72 19.89
CA PRO A 1106 7.86 30.55 18.91
C PRO A 1106 7.48 31.11 17.54
N SER A 1107 8.38 31.89 16.93
CA SER A 1107 8.37 32.22 15.50
C SER A 1107 9.25 31.24 14.72
N LEU A 1108 8.88 30.93 13.47
CA LEU A 1108 9.72 30.10 12.59
C LEU A 1108 10.86 30.94 11.99
N GLY A 1109 12.09 30.42 12.05
CA GLY A 1109 13.28 31.11 11.53
C GLY A 1109 14.59 30.38 11.81
N GLY A 1110 14.68 29.07 11.53
CA GLY A 1110 15.89 28.27 11.71
C GLY A 1110 16.28 27.52 10.43
N SER A 1111 17.56 27.47 10.10
CA SER A 1111 18.05 26.91 8.83
C SER A 1111 18.18 25.39 8.86
N LEU A 1112 18.00 24.75 7.70
CA LEU A 1112 18.28 23.33 7.50
C LEU A 1112 19.75 22.97 7.81
N ALA A 1113 20.66 23.95 7.70
CA ALA A 1113 22.08 23.80 8.01
C ALA A 1113 22.33 23.48 9.50
N ASP A 1114 21.62 24.14 10.42
CA ASP A 1114 21.82 24.00 11.86
C ASP A 1114 21.38 22.62 12.35
N ALA A 1115 20.26 22.11 11.79
CA ALA A 1115 19.77 20.76 12.06
C ALA A 1115 20.75 19.67 11.59
N LEU A 1116 21.46 19.89 10.47
CA LEU A 1116 22.49 18.98 9.98
C LEU A 1116 23.77 19.02 10.82
N LEU A 1117 24.17 20.21 11.30
CA LEU A 1117 25.32 20.36 12.19
C LEU A 1117 25.07 19.69 13.55
N ALA A 1118 23.89 19.90 14.13
CA ALA A 1118 23.47 19.24 15.37
C ALA A 1118 23.46 17.71 15.24
N ARG A 1119 22.94 17.17 14.14
CA ARG A 1119 22.91 15.73 13.87
C ARG A 1119 24.30 15.12 13.68
N LYS A 1120 25.23 15.85 13.05
CA LYS A 1120 26.63 15.44 12.91
C LYS A 1120 27.32 15.33 14.27
N ASN A 1121 27.14 16.34 15.12
CA ASN A 1121 27.75 16.38 16.45
C ASN A 1121 27.17 15.30 17.39
N ALA A 1122 25.89 14.96 17.27
CA ALA A 1122 25.28 13.84 17.99
C ALA A 1122 25.93 12.49 17.64
N MET A 1123 26.10 12.19 16.34
CA MET A 1123 26.71 10.92 15.88
C MET A 1123 28.19 10.75 16.26
N GLN A 1124 28.89 11.82 16.62
CA GLN A 1124 30.26 11.72 17.15
C GLN A 1124 30.30 11.39 18.64
N LYS A 1125 29.19 11.59 19.38
CA LYS A 1125 29.16 11.41 20.84
C LYS A 1125 28.77 9.99 21.27
N GLU A 1126 27.97 9.28 20.47
CA GLU A 1126 27.64 7.85 20.68
C GLU A 1126 28.81 6.89 20.34
N LYS A 1127 30.06 7.33 20.52
CA LYS A 1127 31.25 6.58 20.05
C LYS A 1127 32.48 6.62 20.96
N GLU A 1128 32.36 7.23 22.14
CA GLU A 1128 33.43 7.28 23.16
C GLU A 1128 33.02 6.64 24.51
N ASP A 1129 31.74 6.27 24.68
CA ASP A 1129 31.17 5.74 25.95
C ASP A 1129 31.14 4.18 26.04
N ASP A 1130 31.81 3.45 25.15
CA ASP A 1130 31.70 1.97 25.02
C ASP A 1130 33.01 1.22 25.41
N ASP A 1131 33.98 1.92 26.01
CA ASP A 1131 35.36 1.43 26.27
C ASP A 1131 35.84 1.67 27.74
N ASP A 1132 34.96 1.47 28.74
CA ASP A 1132 35.40 1.28 30.15
C ASP A 1132 34.31 0.60 31.04
N TRP A 1133 34.31 -0.75 31.14
CA TRP A 1133 34.00 -1.61 32.33
C TRP A 1133 33.86 -3.11 32.02
#